data_AF-A0A917C2E8-F1
#
_entry.id   AF-A0A917C2E8-F1
#
_cell.length_a   1.000
_cell.length_b   1.000
_cell.length_c   1.000
_cell.angle_alpha   90.00
_cell.angle_beta   90.00
_cell.angle_gamma   90.00
#
_symmetry.space_group_name_H-M   'P 1'
#
loop_
_entity.id
_entity.type
_entity.pdbx_description
1 polymer ?
#
loop_
_entity_poly.entity_id
_entity_poly.type
_entity_poly.pdbx_seq_one_letter_code
_entity_poly.pdbx_strand_id
1 'polypeptide(L)'
;MSTQTRKTHKEVVAAASLWRKLSYQSKPAEFILYILVISGLLLWDGFRLPWEVTRPALGVHFLVSLILFPVFVLPFWLSHRDLMKSSTKPFLRKSGTFIEYILILLFLSGLYLSFFGNRGDLIGQVTYWMHLLPSIPLAIIVYMHAKRWSMFKALKWLLAFGLAIAALSTTAFAAVESTGFTLGPDTKTLYSANGDTGSVSWVDKDSAKRLGEIKLGGDIRRIALGENGLIAATDYSGHRVVFFNQDKILSEYKVAYRPFGIVYDPRNKLFWVAAFEGHRLLGLHPDKGVVYDLETRETPRGLALLSDGRLLVTHAMIGEVSIYDTTVLPPALNVTLKLHETQEPEDEFVSQGVPRLLDDIAVSPDETEAWLPHVLWNFDHPFQFQSTVFPSVSLLSLKKGKEKELVDRRKHLFKQINIVETTKRTRIVSNPHDATFSADGNKVYITLSGSEDLMVFDLSRRTSIQKKKKRRARRVGKLNQGGAKAQQIYRHLPGDTPRGIIVSEQDIFIQNAMSLDITQMTRGGEGPFARAKLVKSVFAKLVANDPMDPQIRRGKTLFMSGNTNDDTDYPMAGDFWMSCQSCHLDGFNFTTGYMFRDTPTDKYDNAVIGHQKLGNMVAGDFAGDYVRIIQETQGGMGFDERDGAKKVDPVNLPEQVKNKMDDLHSFVLAKGNLPLLSTWLRLDDERKTVHAEEWVNSAACAECHSDMFDQWADSLHRLMGDSNPYYKVVEEVAAQTEGEEFRKWCMGCHHPQGLLTGLTATIEKGHMFEKGGETLFKALEEKKPDLDEGTGCLFCHRITKLEDARGKKAGGNASFSVNVKDRELYIFENSKNDLLNWAGNHQINAKPEVHAKSYSQPFYKDSELCSTCHNEFAPGTGAVIVDTYGEWEKSEYNNPDDPSKHRDCIDCHMHGDIKRIGENIPGISTDGGRVKDNVVTHQFTGANHHLVGLRNEKLANMSIELLQMAAEVENSITPDGQLNVRVKNVGAGHALPTGVADFRQLWLDITVKDAKGNIVLSEGKMDDKGNVAKDARFFQKVFGDKDGKPVGLVFWRYEKMLKDTKIPANGYRDERFDIPADAVYPLQIETKLMFRIYPQWVTDAVRQTYPELPNPETVLMTRATTVLEHP
;
A
#
# COMPACT_ATOMS: atom_id res chain seq x y z
N MET A 1 -78.42 -28.84 28.60
CA MET A 1 -77.80 -29.99 29.30
C MET A 1 -76.41 -30.27 28.74
N SER A 2 -75.36 -29.86 29.47
CA SER A 2 -74.26 -30.73 29.94
C SER A 2 -73.21 -31.40 29.00
N THR A 3 -72.76 -30.84 27.87
CA THR A 3 -71.56 -31.44 27.21
C THR A 3 -70.53 -30.52 26.52
N GLN A 4 -70.82 -29.26 26.20
CA GLN A 4 -69.89 -28.45 25.38
C GLN A 4 -68.94 -27.51 26.14
N THR A 5 -69.26 -27.11 27.38
CA THR A 5 -68.39 -26.27 28.23
C THR A 5 -67.33 -27.06 29.03
N ARG A 6 -67.32 -28.40 28.96
CA ARG A 6 -66.34 -29.26 29.64
C ARG A 6 -65.12 -29.64 28.79
N LYS A 7 -65.11 -29.39 27.48
CA LYS A 7 -63.96 -29.71 26.61
C LYS A 7 -62.86 -28.63 26.67
N THR A 8 -63.21 -27.35 26.58
CA THR A 8 -62.25 -26.23 26.65
C THR A 8 -61.58 -26.10 28.03
N HIS A 9 -62.32 -26.35 29.12
CA HIS A 9 -61.74 -26.34 30.46
C HIS A 9 -60.84 -27.57 30.73
N LYS A 10 -61.10 -28.71 30.09
CA LYS A 10 -60.21 -29.89 30.18
C LYS A 10 -58.95 -29.75 29.34
N GLU A 11 -59.00 -29.06 28.20
CA GLU A 11 -57.83 -28.85 27.35
C GLU A 11 -56.87 -27.79 27.93
N VAL A 12 -57.40 -26.70 28.50
CA VAL A 12 -56.60 -25.70 29.23
C VAL A 12 -56.05 -26.27 30.54
N VAL A 13 -56.84 -27.07 31.28
CA VAL A 13 -56.34 -27.79 32.47
C VAL A 13 -55.40 -28.94 32.10
N ALA A 14 -55.55 -29.58 30.94
CA ALA A 14 -54.63 -30.61 30.46
C ALA A 14 -53.28 -30.01 30.09
N ALA A 15 -53.24 -28.89 29.37
CA ALA A 15 -52.02 -28.14 29.09
C ALA A 15 -51.36 -27.65 30.39
N ALA A 16 -52.11 -27.00 31.30
CA ALA A 16 -51.58 -26.56 32.59
C ALA A 16 -51.11 -27.74 33.48
N SER A 17 -51.76 -28.91 33.40
CA SER A 17 -51.35 -30.13 34.11
C SER A 17 -50.11 -30.78 33.48
N LEU A 18 -49.95 -30.69 32.16
CA LEU A 18 -48.78 -31.19 31.42
C LEU A 18 -47.52 -30.41 31.84
N TRP A 19 -47.63 -29.08 31.90
CA TRP A 19 -46.56 -28.19 32.36
C TRP A 19 -46.25 -28.38 33.85
N ARG A 20 -47.26 -28.58 34.70
CA ARG A 20 -47.08 -28.88 36.13
C ARG A 20 -46.44 -30.26 36.38
N LYS A 21 -46.61 -31.23 35.46
CA LYS A 21 -45.98 -32.57 35.53
C LYS A 21 -44.52 -32.57 35.06
N LEU A 22 -44.13 -31.66 34.17
CA LEU A 22 -42.74 -31.46 33.73
C LEU A 22 -41.88 -30.70 34.77
N SER A 23 -42.51 -30.05 35.75
CA SER A 23 -41.88 -29.15 36.74
C SER A 23 -40.83 -29.78 37.67
N TYR A 24 -40.80 -31.11 37.81
CA TYR A 24 -39.87 -31.79 38.71
C TYR A 24 -38.68 -32.45 38.01
N GLN A 25 -38.67 -32.54 36.68
CA GLN A 25 -37.69 -33.32 35.92
C GLN A 25 -37.48 -32.82 34.47
N SER A 26 -37.61 -31.51 34.21
CA SER A 26 -37.43 -30.96 32.86
C SER A 26 -35.95 -30.94 32.47
N LYS A 27 -35.44 -32.09 32.01
CA LYS A 27 -34.13 -32.22 31.36
C LYS A 27 -33.95 -31.22 30.21
N PRO A 28 -34.98 -30.89 29.40
CA PRO A 28 -34.86 -29.84 28.39
C PRO A 28 -34.56 -28.45 28.96
N ALA A 29 -35.21 -28.04 30.06
CA ALA A 29 -34.97 -26.74 30.68
C ALA A 29 -33.55 -26.63 31.29
N GLU A 30 -33.09 -27.71 31.95
CA GLU A 30 -31.71 -27.79 32.46
C GLU A 30 -30.67 -27.74 31.32
N PHE A 31 -30.91 -28.49 30.24
CA PHE A 31 -30.04 -28.52 29.06
C PHE A 31 -29.94 -27.16 28.37
N ILE A 32 -31.07 -26.46 28.20
CA ILE A 32 -31.11 -25.12 27.60
C ILE A 32 -30.32 -24.12 28.46
N LEU A 33 -30.46 -24.17 29.78
CA LEU A 33 -29.68 -23.31 30.68
C LEU A 33 -28.17 -23.56 30.58
N TYR A 34 -27.73 -24.82 30.48
CA TYR A 34 -26.30 -25.12 30.27
C TYR A 34 -25.82 -24.68 28.90
N ILE A 35 -26.61 -24.87 27.83
CA ILE A 35 -26.24 -24.36 26.50
C ILE A 35 -26.06 -22.85 26.54
N LEU A 36 -26.98 -22.11 27.17
CA LEU A 36 -26.86 -20.65 27.28
C LEU A 36 -25.61 -20.23 28.04
N VAL A 37 -25.26 -20.90 29.14
CA VAL A 37 -24.05 -20.58 29.90
C VAL A 37 -22.79 -20.93 29.12
N ILE A 38 -22.74 -22.12 28.50
CA ILE A 38 -21.56 -22.56 27.72
C ILE A 38 -21.37 -21.65 26.50
N SER A 39 -22.43 -21.44 25.70
CA SER A 39 -22.38 -20.53 24.55
C SER A 39 -22.05 -19.10 24.98
N GLY A 40 -22.59 -18.61 26.10
CA GLY A 40 -22.25 -17.30 26.66
C GLY A 40 -20.80 -17.17 27.13
N LEU A 41 -20.23 -18.22 27.74
CA LEU A 41 -18.81 -18.25 28.12
C LEU A 41 -17.90 -18.30 26.89
N LEU A 42 -18.28 -19.01 25.83
CA LEU A 42 -17.54 -19.00 24.56
C LEU A 42 -17.54 -17.59 23.91
N LEU A 43 -18.54 -16.76 24.22
CA LEU A 43 -18.61 -15.37 23.75
C LEU A 43 -17.84 -14.38 24.62
N TRP A 44 -17.36 -14.81 25.80
CA TRP A 44 -16.62 -13.96 26.72
C TRP A 44 -15.19 -13.73 26.23
N ASP A 45 -14.82 -12.45 26.11
CA ASP A 45 -13.52 -12.05 25.53
C ASP A 45 -12.31 -12.47 26.37
N GLY A 46 -12.53 -12.89 27.63
CA GLY A 46 -11.49 -13.45 28.49
C GLY A 46 -10.80 -14.70 27.93
N PHE A 47 -11.49 -15.49 27.09
CA PHE A 47 -10.93 -16.70 26.49
C PHE A 47 -10.25 -16.51 25.12
N ARG A 48 -10.44 -15.33 24.48
CA ARG A 48 -9.85 -14.98 23.17
C ARG A 48 -9.94 -16.10 22.11
N LEU A 49 -11.14 -16.67 21.95
CA LEU A 49 -11.37 -17.75 21.00
C LEU A 49 -11.37 -17.26 19.53
N PRO A 50 -11.00 -18.11 18.56
CA PRO A 50 -11.08 -17.79 17.13
C PRO A 50 -12.52 -17.46 16.69
N TRP A 51 -12.67 -16.59 15.69
CA TRP A 51 -13.98 -16.11 15.25
C TRP A 51 -14.87 -17.22 14.69
N GLU A 52 -14.25 -18.24 14.07
CA GLU A 52 -14.90 -19.44 13.55
C GLU A 52 -15.62 -20.25 14.64
N VAL A 53 -15.18 -20.10 15.90
CA VAL A 53 -15.81 -20.71 17.08
C VAL A 53 -16.85 -19.78 17.69
N THR A 54 -16.53 -18.50 17.83
CA THR A 54 -17.43 -17.54 18.49
C THR A 54 -18.65 -17.17 17.64
N ARG A 55 -18.51 -17.13 16.30
CA ARG A 55 -19.61 -16.84 15.36
C ARG A 55 -20.79 -17.81 15.48
N PRO A 56 -20.61 -19.14 15.35
CA PRO A 56 -21.71 -20.08 15.55
C PRO A 56 -22.20 -20.07 17.00
N ALA A 57 -21.30 -19.86 17.99
CA ALA A 57 -21.72 -19.72 19.38
C ALA A 57 -22.66 -18.51 19.59
N LEU A 58 -22.43 -17.38 18.92
CA LEU A 58 -23.25 -16.18 18.99
C LEU A 58 -24.64 -16.44 18.41
N GLY A 59 -24.71 -17.00 17.20
CA GLY A 59 -25.98 -17.36 16.58
C GLY A 59 -26.77 -18.39 17.38
N VAL A 60 -26.09 -19.41 17.93
CA VAL A 60 -26.73 -20.40 18.82
C VAL A 60 -27.22 -19.73 20.10
N HIS A 61 -26.41 -18.89 20.74
CA HIS A 61 -26.79 -18.21 21.98
C HIS A 61 -28.05 -17.36 21.76
N PHE A 62 -28.10 -16.61 20.67
CA PHE A 62 -29.23 -15.76 20.27
C PHE A 62 -30.51 -16.57 19.96
N LEU A 63 -30.39 -17.65 19.18
CA LEU A 63 -31.53 -18.51 18.85
C LEU A 63 -32.09 -19.22 20.09
N VAL A 64 -31.19 -19.75 20.94
CA VAL A 64 -31.58 -20.47 22.15
C VAL A 64 -32.22 -19.50 23.16
N SER A 65 -31.72 -18.28 23.29
CA SER A 65 -32.23 -17.28 24.24
C SER A 65 -33.61 -16.73 23.85
N LEU A 66 -33.85 -16.46 22.56
CA LEU A 66 -35.12 -15.87 22.11
C LEU A 66 -36.23 -16.89 21.87
N ILE A 67 -35.88 -18.11 21.46
CA ILE A 67 -36.88 -19.12 21.05
C ILE A 67 -37.01 -20.21 22.11
N LEU A 68 -35.92 -20.87 22.50
CA LEU A 68 -35.99 -22.06 23.33
C LEU A 68 -36.17 -21.73 24.82
N PHE A 69 -35.57 -20.65 25.31
CA PHE A 69 -35.70 -20.24 26.71
C PHE A 69 -37.16 -19.90 27.09
N PRO A 70 -37.92 -19.08 26.35
CA PRO A 70 -39.32 -18.78 26.69
C PRO A 70 -40.23 -20.02 26.61
N VAL A 71 -39.93 -20.97 25.73
CA VAL A 71 -40.75 -22.18 25.55
C VAL A 71 -40.53 -23.19 26.67
N PHE A 72 -39.28 -23.41 27.09
CA PHE A 72 -38.96 -24.52 28.01
C PHE A 72 -38.56 -24.08 29.42
N VAL A 73 -37.91 -22.93 29.56
CA VAL A 73 -37.37 -22.47 30.85
C VAL A 73 -38.38 -21.58 31.58
N LEU A 74 -39.10 -20.70 30.88
CA LEU A 74 -40.06 -19.78 31.50
C LEU A 74 -41.25 -20.52 32.18
N PRO A 75 -41.92 -21.52 31.57
CA PRO A 75 -42.98 -22.28 32.24
C PRO A 75 -42.46 -23.11 33.41
N PHE A 76 -41.24 -23.66 33.28
CA PHE A 76 -40.56 -24.38 34.35
C PHE A 76 -40.31 -23.46 35.56
N TRP A 77 -39.76 -22.28 35.31
CA TRP A 77 -39.45 -21.28 36.33
C TRP A 77 -40.71 -20.80 37.07
N LEU A 78 -41.78 -20.48 36.34
CA LEU A 78 -43.07 -20.09 36.94
C LEU A 78 -43.66 -21.20 37.83
N SER A 79 -43.60 -22.46 37.39
CA SER A 79 -44.05 -23.59 38.22
C SER A 79 -43.14 -23.82 39.44
N HIS A 80 -41.83 -23.58 39.32
CA HIS A 80 -40.88 -23.73 40.42
C HIS A 80 -41.08 -22.63 41.48
N ARG A 81 -41.43 -21.42 41.05
CA ARG A 81 -41.76 -20.27 41.92
C ARG A 81 -42.91 -20.58 42.88
N ASP A 82 -44.00 -21.15 42.36
CA ASP A 82 -45.18 -21.49 43.16
C ASP A 82 -44.85 -22.54 44.24
N LEU A 83 -44.00 -23.50 43.90
CA LEU A 83 -43.50 -24.50 44.85
C LEU A 83 -42.71 -23.85 45.99
N MET A 84 -41.75 -22.98 45.66
CA MET A 84 -40.89 -22.34 46.66
C MET A 84 -41.69 -21.41 47.59
N LYS A 85 -42.70 -20.70 47.07
CA LYS A 85 -43.61 -19.87 47.86
C LYS A 85 -44.46 -20.68 48.84
N SER A 86 -44.87 -21.89 48.45
CA SER A 86 -45.64 -22.81 49.29
C SER A 86 -44.82 -23.59 50.33
N SER A 87 -43.48 -23.44 50.33
CA SER A 87 -42.59 -24.18 51.24
C SER A 87 -42.65 -23.68 52.69
N THR A 88 -42.77 -24.59 53.65
CA THR A 88 -42.76 -24.22 55.08
C THR A 88 -41.38 -23.78 55.59
N LYS A 89 -40.29 -24.13 54.89
CA LYS A 89 -38.90 -23.83 55.28
C LYS A 89 -38.49 -22.39 54.92
N PRO A 90 -38.14 -21.52 55.89
CA PRO A 90 -37.76 -20.12 55.62
C PRO A 90 -36.53 -19.97 54.71
N PHE A 91 -35.55 -20.86 54.86
CA PHE A 91 -34.33 -20.87 54.03
C PHE A 91 -34.64 -21.05 52.55
N LEU A 92 -35.49 -22.02 52.20
CA LEU A 92 -35.89 -22.28 50.81
C LEU A 92 -36.67 -21.11 50.22
N ARG A 93 -37.59 -20.50 50.98
CA ARG A 93 -38.30 -19.30 50.54
C ARG A 93 -37.33 -18.16 50.21
N LYS A 94 -36.37 -17.87 51.09
CA LYS A 94 -35.38 -16.79 50.87
C LYS A 94 -34.43 -17.08 49.70
N SER A 95 -33.88 -18.29 49.59
CA SER A 95 -32.98 -18.66 48.49
C SER A 95 -33.70 -18.76 47.14
N GLY A 96 -34.94 -19.22 47.12
CA GLY A 96 -35.79 -19.23 45.93
C GLY A 96 -36.09 -17.83 45.41
N THR A 97 -36.43 -16.88 46.30
CA THR A 97 -36.63 -15.47 45.93
C THR A 97 -35.34 -14.81 45.43
N PHE A 98 -34.18 -15.15 46.01
CA PHE A 98 -32.90 -14.63 45.53
C PHE A 98 -32.57 -15.12 44.11
N ILE A 99 -32.76 -16.41 43.83
CA ILE A 99 -32.59 -16.98 42.48
C ILE A 99 -33.60 -16.38 41.49
N GLU A 100 -34.83 -16.11 41.92
CA GLU A 100 -35.85 -15.43 41.12
C GLU A 100 -35.39 -14.04 40.69
N TYR A 101 -34.79 -13.24 41.58
CA TYR A 101 -34.23 -11.94 41.22
C TYR A 101 -33.06 -12.04 40.25
N ILE A 102 -32.18 -13.05 40.42
CA ILE A 102 -31.09 -13.29 39.46
C ILE A 102 -31.66 -13.67 38.08
N LEU A 103 -32.64 -14.56 38.01
CA LEU A 103 -33.27 -14.96 36.74
C LEU A 103 -34.01 -13.81 36.06
N ILE A 104 -34.73 -12.96 36.82
CA ILE A 104 -35.34 -11.72 36.30
C ILE A 104 -34.24 -10.82 35.74
N LEU A 105 -33.15 -10.63 36.48
CA LEU A 105 -32.05 -9.79 36.05
C LEU A 105 -31.41 -10.32 34.76
N LEU A 106 -31.11 -11.63 34.68
CA LEU A 106 -30.58 -12.28 33.49
C LEU A 106 -31.54 -12.19 32.31
N PHE A 107 -32.84 -12.36 32.53
CA PHE A 107 -33.85 -12.22 31.49
C PHE A 107 -33.93 -10.79 30.95
N LEU A 108 -34.03 -9.78 31.83
CA LEU A 108 -34.12 -8.37 31.43
C LEU A 108 -32.84 -7.89 30.75
N SER A 109 -31.68 -8.25 31.30
CA SER A 109 -30.38 -7.92 30.69
C SER A 109 -30.18 -8.66 29.36
N GLY A 110 -30.59 -9.92 29.26
CA GLY A 110 -30.51 -10.70 28.02
C GLY A 110 -31.45 -10.19 26.94
N LEU A 111 -32.66 -9.75 27.31
CA LEU A 111 -33.61 -9.13 26.39
C LEU A 111 -33.04 -7.81 25.87
N TYR A 112 -32.49 -6.96 26.74
CA TYR A 112 -31.81 -5.75 26.31
C TYR A 112 -30.65 -6.07 25.36
N LEU A 113 -29.76 -7.02 25.69
CA LEU A 113 -28.64 -7.39 24.82
C LEU A 113 -29.10 -8.02 23.49
N SER A 114 -30.27 -8.66 23.43
CA SER A 114 -30.80 -9.26 22.20
C SER A 114 -31.40 -8.23 21.25
N PHE A 115 -32.02 -7.16 21.77
CA PHE A 115 -32.65 -6.12 20.95
C PHE A 115 -31.77 -4.89 20.74
N PHE A 116 -30.91 -4.57 21.70
CA PHE A 116 -30.08 -3.38 21.67
C PHE A 116 -28.58 -3.72 21.60
N GLY A 117 -28.14 -4.85 22.13
CA GLY A 117 -26.73 -5.26 22.09
C GLY A 117 -25.85 -4.53 23.11
N ASN A 118 -24.55 -4.88 23.11
CA ASN A 118 -23.53 -4.13 23.85
C ASN A 118 -22.80 -3.21 22.86
N ARG A 119 -23.37 -2.03 22.61
CA ARG A 119 -22.84 -1.04 21.65
C ARG A 119 -21.62 -0.27 22.17
N GLY A 120 -21.08 -0.69 23.32
CA GLY A 120 -19.94 -0.05 23.98
C GLY A 120 -20.29 1.17 24.81
N ASP A 121 -21.55 1.59 24.86
CA ASP A 121 -22.05 2.62 25.77
C ASP A 121 -22.14 2.11 27.22
N LEU A 122 -22.37 3.01 28.18
CA LEU A 122 -22.41 2.65 29.61
C LEU A 122 -23.55 1.66 29.91
N ILE A 123 -24.72 1.82 29.31
CA ILE A 123 -25.88 0.96 29.56
C ILE A 123 -25.61 -0.42 28.96
N GLY A 124 -25.09 -0.48 27.73
CA GLY A 124 -24.62 -1.72 27.10
C GLY A 124 -23.62 -2.49 27.95
N GLN A 125 -22.57 -1.81 28.44
CA GLN A 125 -21.53 -2.43 29.27
C GLN A 125 -22.06 -2.90 30.63
N VAL A 126 -22.83 -2.07 31.32
CA VAL A 126 -23.44 -2.43 32.61
C VAL A 126 -24.37 -3.64 32.42
N THR A 127 -25.19 -3.62 31.38
CA THR A 127 -26.13 -4.70 31.08
C THR A 127 -25.39 -5.99 30.73
N TYR A 128 -24.30 -5.90 29.96
CA TYR A 128 -23.41 -7.02 29.67
C TYR A 128 -22.87 -7.67 30.96
N TRP A 129 -22.33 -6.88 31.88
CA TRP A 129 -21.79 -7.40 33.16
C TRP A 129 -22.89 -7.94 34.08
N MET A 130 -24.04 -7.28 34.13
CA MET A 130 -25.23 -7.76 34.86
C MET A 130 -25.80 -9.06 34.26
N HIS A 131 -25.51 -9.35 33.00
CA HIS A 131 -25.87 -10.61 32.36
C HIS A 131 -24.82 -11.71 32.64
N LEU A 132 -23.53 -11.39 32.45
CA LEU A 132 -22.46 -12.37 32.56
C LEU A 132 -22.18 -12.81 34.01
N LEU A 133 -21.96 -11.86 34.93
CA LEU A 133 -21.49 -12.17 36.29
C LEU A 133 -22.48 -13.00 37.10
N PRO A 134 -23.80 -12.77 37.06
CA PRO A 134 -24.76 -13.59 37.79
C PRO A 134 -25.01 -14.96 37.15
N SER A 135 -24.74 -15.12 35.83
CA SER A 135 -24.97 -16.38 35.11
C SER A 135 -24.06 -17.51 35.60
N ILE A 136 -22.80 -17.20 35.94
CA ILE A 136 -21.78 -18.17 36.38
C ILE A 136 -22.14 -18.82 37.73
N PRO A 137 -22.37 -18.07 38.84
CA PRO A 137 -22.77 -18.67 40.10
C PRO A 137 -24.15 -19.33 40.00
N LEU A 138 -25.09 -18.79 39.20
CA LEU A 138 -26.37 -19.44 38.96
C LEU A 138 -26.18 -20.81 38.30
N ALA A 139 -25.32 -20.93 37.30
CA ALA A 139 -25.02 -22.21 36.63
C ALA A 139 -24.43 -23.24 37.61
N ILE A 140 -23.54 -22.80 38.50
CA ILE A 140 -22.98 -23.65 39.56
C ILE A 140 -24.08 -24.10 40.53
N ILE A 141 -24.98 -23.20 40.94
CA ILE A 141 -26.10 -23.51 41.83
C ILE A 141 -27.06 -24.49 41.17
N VAL A 142 -27.43 -24.26 39.90
CA VAL A 142 -28.30 -25.15 39.11
C VAL A 142 -27.64 -26.52 38.96
N TYR A 143 -26.34 -26.59 38.65
CA TYR A 143 -25.58 -27.83 38.58
C TYR A 143 -25.53 -28.56 39.93
N MET A 144 -25.23 -27.87 41.02
CA MET A 144 -25.21 -28.46 42.36
C MET A 144 -26.59 -28.95 42.80
N HIS A 145 -27.65 -28.23 42.44
CA HIS A 145 -29.04 -28.61 42.68
C HIS A 145 -29.44 -29.83 41.84
N ALA A 146 -29.00 -29.89 40.58
CA ALA A 146 -29.23 -30.99 39.65
C ALA A 146 -28.25 -32.16 39.82
N LYS A 147 -27.21 -32.06 40.65
CA LYS A 147 -26.11 -33.05 40.79
C LYS A 147 -26.55 -34.49 41.10
N ARG A 148 -27.77 -34.69 41.63
CA ARG A 148 -28.35 -36.03 41.84
C ARG A 148 -29.10 -36.61 40.62
N TRP A 149 -29.38 -35.79 39.59
CA TRP A 149 -30.23 -36.10 38.42
C TRP A 149 -29.70 -35.52 37.09
N SER A 150 -28.50 -34.93 37.09
CA SER A 150 -27.86 -34.28 35.94
C SER A 150 -27.55 -35.24 34.80
N MET A 151 -27.63 -34.74 33.57
CA MET A 151 -27.27 -35.46 32.34
C MET A 151 -25.75 -35.71 32.18
N PHE A 152 -24.89 -35.01 32.94
CA PHE A 152 -23.44 -35.16 32.84
C PHE A 152 -22.90 -36.19 33.84
N LYS A 153 -22.92 -37.46 33.40
CA LYS A 153 -22.14 -38.54 34.01
C LYS A 153 -21.20 -39.19 33.00
N ALA A 154 -20.40 -38.39 32.29
CA ALA A 154 -19.20 -38.85 31.59
C ALA A 154 -18.36 -37.65 31.11
N LEU A 155 -17.35 -37.24 31.89
CA LEU A 155 -16.12 -36.67 31.34
C LEU A 155 -15.00 -36.78 32.38
N LYS A 156 -14.28 -37.89 32.33
CA LYS A 156 -12.92 -38.01 32.86
C LYS A 156 -12.04 -38.39 31.69
N TRP A 157 -10.86 -37.78 31.62
CA TRP A 157 -9.76 -37.91 30.65
C TRP A 157 -9.67 -36.81 29.58
N LEU A 158 -8.83 -35.81 29.87
CA LEU A 158 -7.72 -35.36 29.01
C LEU A 158 -6.92 -34.29 29.76
N LEU A 159 -5.99 -34.74 30.62
CA LEU A 159 -4.95 -33.88 31.20
C LEU A 159 -3.78 -34.79 31.62
N ALA A 160 -2.97 -35.12 30.62
CA ALA A 160 -1.64 -35.71 30.69
C ALA A 160 -1.10 -35.62 29.25
N PHE A 161 0.12 -35.25 28.93
CA PHE A 161 1.32 -34.87 29.66
C PHE A 161 2.37 -34.65 28.55
N GLY A 162 3.42 -33.87 28.80
CA GLY A 162 4.67 -34.04 28.05
C GLY A 162 5.11 -32.86 27.20
N LEU A 163 5.29 -31.71 27.85
CA LEU A 163 6.30 -30.75 27.42
C LEU A 163 7.64 -31.13 28.08
N ALA A 164 8.72 -30.95 27.32
CA ALA A 164 10.14 -31.01 27.69
C ALA A 164 10.86 -32.37 27.54
N ILE A 165 11.76 -32.49 26.56
CA ILE A 165 13.21 -32.25 26.71
C ILE A 165 13.87 -32.44 25.33
N ALA A 166 14.48 -31.35 24.83
CA ALA A 166 15.44 -31.37 23.73
C ALA A 166 16.73 -30.72 24.25
N ALA A 167 17.86 -31.40 24.12
CA ALA A 167 19.22 -30.86 24.22
C ALA A 167 20.08 -31.66 23.22
N LEU A 168 20.40 -31.07 22.08
CA LEU A 168 21.61 -30.29 21.80
C LEU A 168 22.83 -31.17 21.50
N SER A 169 23.27 -31.12 20.25
CA SER A 169 24.67 -31.16 19.86
C SER A 169 24.84 -30.26 18.63
N THR A 170 25.65 -29.22 18.76
CA THR A 170 25.96 -28.27 17.68
C THR A 170 27.25 -28.68 16.99
N THR A 171 27.26 -28.58 15.67
CA THR A 171 28.49 -28.52 14.86
C THR A 171 28.63 -27.10 14.33
N ALA A 172 29.87 -26.62 14.19
CA ALA A 172 30.14 -25.30 13.64
C ALA A 172 30.03 -25.35 12.11
N PHE A 173 29.25 -24.44 11.55
CA PHE A 173 28.99 -24.35 10.11
C PHE A 173 29.58 -23.06 9.53
N ALA A 174 29.87 -23.12 8.23
CA ALA A 174 30.24 -21.98 7.42
C ALA A 174 29.04 -21.02 7.23
N ALA A 175 29.32 -19.80 6.76
CA ALA A 175 28.28 -18.82 6.42
C ALA A 175 27.21 -19.40 5.48
N VAL A 176 25.97 -18.95 5.67
CA VAL A 176 24.81 -19.32 4.84
C VAL A 176 24.21 -18.05 4.25
N GLU A 177 24.09 -18.03 2.93
CA GLU A 177 23.51 -16.93 2.15
C GLU A 177 22.06 -17.27 1.79
N SER A 178 21.21 -16.25 1.70
CA SER A 178 19.88 -16.43 1.13
C SER A 178 19.99 -16.59 -0.38
N THR A 179 19.29 -17.57 -0.94
CA THR A 179 19.31 -17.82 -2.37
C THR A 179 18.00 -18.45 -2.85
N GLY A 180 17.72 -18.30 -4.15
CA GLY A 180 16.66 -19.04 -4.84
C GLY A 180 17.14 -20.40 -5.34
N PHE A 181 18.45 -20.64 -5.42
CA PHE A 181 19.04 -21.84 -6.00
C PHE A 181 20.18 -22.33 -5.13
N THR A 182 20.01 -23.50 -4.50
CA THR A 182 20.99 -24.02 -3.51
C THR A 182 21.29 -25.50 -3.69
N LEU A 183 22.46 -25.93 -3.20
CA LEU A 183 22.88 -27.32 -3.19
C LEU A 183 22.49 -27.96 -1.85
N GLY A 184 21.88 -29.15 -1.92
CA GLY A 184 21.50 -29.93 -0.75
C GLY A 184 22.71 -30.37 0.09
N PRO A 185 22.49 -30.72 1.38
CA PRO A 185 23.56 -31.21 2.25
C PRO A 185 24.25 -32.48 1.75
N ASP A 186 23.59 -33.24 0.87
CA ASP A 186 24.13 -34.43 0.21
C ASP A 186 25.13 -34.11 -0.90
N THR A 187 25.28 -32.83 -1.28
CA THR A 187 26.09 -32.31 -2.39
C THR A 187 25.72 -32.86 -3.77
N LYS A 188 24.56 -33.51 -3.89
CA LYS A 188 24.04 -34.18 -5.09
C LYS A 188 22.72 -33.63 -5.58
N THR A 189 21.95 -32.99 -4.72
CA THR A 189 20.63 -32.49 -5.08
C THR A 189 20.66 -30.95 -5.21
N LEU A 190 20.26 -30.43 -6.37
CA LEU A 190 20.08 -28.99 -6.61
C LEU A 190 18.62 -28.63 -6.33
N TYR A 191 18.37 -27.66 -5.46
CA TYR A 191 17.04 -27.12 -5.14
C TYR A 191 16.86 -25.75 -5.78
N SER A 192 15.70 -25.52 -6.39
CA SER A 192 15.35 -24.30 -7.11
C SER A 192 13.98 -23.79 -6.69
N ALA A 193 13.93 -22.56 -6.18
CA ALA A 193 12.74 -21.75 -6.02
C ALA A 193 12.35 -21.18 -7.38
N ASN A 194 11.18 -21.54 -7.90
CA ASN A 194 10.80 -21.30 -9.29
C ASN A 194 9.92 -20.05 -9.45
N GLY A 195 10.11 -19.05 -8.59
CA GLY A 195 9.50 -17.71 -8.69
C GLY A 195 7.99 -17.76 -8.87
N ASP A 196 7.54 -17.09 -9.93
CA ASP A 196 6.14 -16.89 -10.30
C ASP A 196 5.41 -18.16 -10.76
N THR A 197 6.10 -19.29 -10.89
CA THR A 197 5.43 -20.59 -11.06
C THR A 197 4.88 -21.13 -9.74
N GLY A 198 5.24 -20.51 -8.61
CA GLY A 198 4.74 -20.85 -7.29
C GLY A 198 5.22 -22.22 -6.81
N SER A 199 6.42 -22.68 -7.22
CA SER A 199 6.90 -24.03 -6.94
C SER A 199 8.36 -24.07 -6.46
N VAL A 200 8.73 -25.19 -5.83
CA VAL A 200 10.13 -25.57 -5.57
C VAL A 200 10.39 -26.91 -6.24
N SER A 201 11.47 -27.00 -7.00
CA SER A 201 11.90 -28.24 -7.67
C SER A 201 13.28 -28.68 -7.20
N TRP A 202 13.54 -29.99 -7.24
CA TRP A 202 14.86 -30.53 -6.96
C TRP A 202 15.33 -31.50 -8.04
N VAL A 203 16.61 -31.38 -8.40
CA VAL A 203 17.23 -32.02 -9.55
C VAL A 203 18.50 -32.74 -9.10
N ASP A 204 18.70 -33.96 -9.59
CA ASP A 204 19.94 -34.69 -9.38
C ASP A 204 21.07 -34.07 -10.22
N LYS A 205 22.13 -33.63 -9.55
CA LYS A 205 23.28 -32.91 -10.13
C LYS A 205 24.07 -33.74 -11.13
N ASP A 206 24.06 -35.07 -11.02
CA ASP A 206 24.89 -35.95 -11.85
C ASP A 206 24.13 -36.44 -13.10
N SER A 207 22.87 -36.84 -12.93
CA SER A 207 22.02 -37.39 -14.00
C SER A 207 21.16 -36.35 -14.71
N ALA A 208 21.07 -35.12 -14.18
CA ALA A 208 20.19 -34.05 -14.66
C ALA A 208 18.69 -34.37 -14.59
N LYS A 209 18.32 -35.42 -13.85
CA LYS A 209 16.92 -35.83 -13.69
C LYS A 209 16.26 -34.97 -12.61
N ARG A 210 15.12 -34.34 -12.92
CA ARG A 210 14.25 -33.76 -11.91
C ARG A 210 13.70 -34.86 -11.02
N LEU A 211 14.04 -34.81 -9.74
CA LEU A 211 13.66 -35.80 -8.74
C LEU A 211 12.26 -35.51 -8.18
N GLY A 212 11.87 -34.23 -8.13
CA GLY A 212 10.52 -33.83 -7.74
C GLY A 212 10.27 -32.32 -7.87
N GLU A 213 9.01 -31.96 -7.68
CA GLU A 213 8.49 -30.59 -7.70
C GLU A 213 7.30 -30.52 -6.72
N ILE A 214 7.28 -29.50 -5.86
CA ILE A 214 6.15 -29.19 -4.98
C ILE A 214 5.59 -27.81 -5.37
N LYS A 215 4.28 -27.74 -5.57
CA LYS A 215 3.56 -26.49 -5.83
C LYS A 215 3.08 -25.91 -4.50
N LEU A 216 3.57 -24.72 -4.17
CA LEU A 216 3.21 -23.96 -2.97
C LEU A 216 2.20 -22.85 -3.29
N GLY A 217 2.14 -22.41 -4.56
CA GLY A 217 1.38 -21.26 -5.02
C GLY A 217 2.15 -19.95 -4.83
N GLY A 218 1.59 -18.86 -5.36
CA GLY A 218 2.17 -17.52 -5.23
C GLY A 218 3.49 -17.33 -6.01
N ASP A 219 4.39 -16.53 -5.46
CA ASP A 219 5.68 -16.16 -6.06
C ASP A 219 6.84 -16.58 -5.14
N ILE A 220 7.36 -17.79 -5.36
CA ILE A 220 8.34 -18.43 -4.48
C ILE A 220 9.76 -17.95 -4.82
N ARG A 221 10.28 -17.01 -4.03
CA ARG A 221 11.53 -16.30 -4.34
C ARG A 221 12.79 -16.93 -3.77
N ARG A 222 12.77 -17.35 -2.51
CA ARG A 222 13.95 -17.88 -1.81
C ARG A 222 13.60 -19.13 -1.01
N ILE A 223 14.62 -19.96 -0.79
CA ILE A 223 14.52 -21.17 0.04
C ILE A 223 15.67 -21.23 1.03
N ALA A 224 15.39 -21.80 2.21
CA ALA A 224 16.40 -22.13 3.21
C ALA A 224 16.25 -23.59 3.65
N LEU A 225 17.37 -24.32 3.67
CA LEU A 225 17.43 -25.70 4.13
C LEU A 225 17.70 -25.72 5.64
N GLY A 226 16.79 -26.33 6.39
CA GLY A 226 16.91 -26.55 7.84
C GLY A 226 17.39 -27.96 8.20
N GLU A 227 17.28 -28.31 9.48
CA GLU A 227 17.58 -29.65 9.98
C GLU A 227 16.55 -30.69 9.51
N ASN A 228 16.97 -31.96 9.41
CA ASN A 228 16.09 -33.11 9.17
C ASN A 228 15.24 -33.03 7.88
N GLY A 229 15.74 -32.36 6.84
CA GLY A 229 15.05 -32.23 5.55
C GLY A 229 13.94 -31.18 5.54
N LEU A 230 13.81 -30.37 6.60
CA LEU A 230 12.92 -29.22 6.62
C LEU A 230 13.41 -28.17 5.61
N ILE A 231 12.49 -27.63 4.82
CA ILE A 231 12.74 -26.51 3.92
C ILE A 231 11.73 -25.42 4.20
N ALA A 232 12.19 -24.17 4.19
CA ALA A 232 11.33 -23.00 4.26
C ALA A 232 11.42 -22.23 2.95
N ALA A 233 10.29 -21.78 2.42
CA ALA A 233 10.18 -20.97 1.21
C ALA A 233 9.48 -19.64 1.51
N THR A 234 9.94 -18.57 0.87
CA THR A 234 9.27 -17.26 0.91
C THR A 234 8.33 -17.10 -0.28
N ASP A 235 7.04 -16.92 0.01
CA ASP A 235 6.02 -16.55 -0.98
C ASP A 235 5.85 -15.03 -0.95
N TYR A 236 6.51 -14.38 -1.92
CA TYR A 236 6.65 -12.94 -2.01
C TYR A 236 5.30 -12.26 -2.24
N SER A 237 4.51 -12.73 -3.21
CA SER A 237 3.18 -12.16 -3.48
C SER A 237 2.11 -12.63 -2.51
N GLY A 238 2.23 -13.84 -1.95
CA GLY A 238 1.28 -14.40 -0.98
C GLY A 238 1.48 -13.91 0.46
N HIS A 239 2.49 -13.09 0.71
CA HIS A 239 2.82 -12.52 2.03
C HIS A 239 2.93 -13.58 3.14
N ARG A 240 3.58 -14.71 2.82
CA ARG A 240 3.70 -15.85 3.75
C ARG A 240 5.02 -16.59 3.61
N VAL A 241 5.36 -17.34 4.65
CA VAL A 241 6.48 -18.29 4.66
C VAL A 241 5.90 -19.69 4.79
N VAL A 242 6.33 -20.59 3.91
CA VAL A 242 5.83 -21.97 3.81
C VAL A 242 6.93 -22.93 4.24
N PHE A 243 6.65 -23.75 5.25
CA PHE A 243 7.52 -24.83 5.71
C PHE A 243 7.04 -26.15 5.11
N PHE A 244 7.96 -26.92 4.53
CA PHE A 244 7.65 -28.18 3.88
C PHE A 244 8.81 -29.17 4.00
N ASN A 245 8.54 -30.43 3.70
CA ASN A 245 9.56 -31.46 3.53
C ASN A 245 9.13 -32.34 2.35
N GLN A 246 10.03 -32.50 1.37
CA GLN A 246 9.75 -33.19 0.11
C GLN A 246 8.47 -32.64 -0.55
N ASP A 247 7.42 -33.45 -0.65
CA ASP A 247 6.14 -33.14 -1.29
C ASP A 247 5.03 -32.75 -0.28
N LYS A 248 5.38 -32.57 1.00
CA LYS A 248 4.41 -32.27 2.07
C LYS A 248 4.64 -30.88 2.70
N ILE A 249 3.62 -30.02 2.59
CA ILE A 249 3.53 -28.78 3.38
C ILE A 249 3.28 -29.15 4.85
N LEU A 250 4.07 -28.56 5.74
CA LEU A 250 4.03 -28.79 7.18
C LEU A 250 3.30 -27.67 7.91
N SER A 251 3.63 -26.42 7.59
CA SER A 251 3.01 -25.23 8.18
C SER A 251 3.17 -24.01 7.26
N GLU A 252 2.27 -23.04 7.42
CA GLU A 252 2.31 -21.77 6.70
C GLU A 252 2.06 -20.63 7.67
N TYR A 253 2.82 -19.55 7.54
CA TYR A 253 2.68 -18.37 8.39
C TYR A 253 2.59 -17.12 7.55
N LYS A 254 1.49 -16.37 7.71
CA LYS A 254 1.37 -15.02 7.16
C LYS A 254 2.37 -14.10 7.86
N VAL A 255 3.01 -13.24 7.10
CA VAL A 255 4.05 -12.32 7.58
C VAL A 255 3.80 -10.89 7.08
N ALA A 256 4.57 -9.94 7.58
CA ALA A 256 4.58 -8.57 7.06
C ALA A 256 4.91 -8.56 5.57
N TYR A 257 4.38 -7.58 4.83
CA TYR A 257 4.29 -7.57 3.37
C TYR A 257 5.59 -8.00 2.66
N ARG A 258 5.43 -9.00 1.78
CA ARG A 258 6.39 -9.48 0.78
C ARG A 258 7.70 -10.03 1.37
N PRO A 259 7.69 -11.24 1.97
CA PRO A 259 8.91 -11.88 2.42
C PRO A 259 9.81 -12.21 1.23
N PHE A 260 11.11 -11.94 1.35
CA PHE A 260 12.08 -12.18 0.30
C PHE A 260 13.23 -13.07 0.78
N GLY A 261 14.26 -12.49 1.40
CA GLY A 261 15.43 -13.22 1.90
C GLY A 261 15.05 -14.13 3.06
N ILE A 262 15.54 -15.37 3.05
CA ILE A 262 15.43 -16.33 4.14
C ILE A 262 16.76 -17.06 4.34
N VAL A 263 17.18 -17.22 5.60
CA VAL A 263 18.33 -18.05 6.01
C VAL A 263 17.98 -18.83 7.28
N TYR A 264 18.55 -20.04 7.42
CA TYR A 264 18.39 -20.85 8.62
C TYR A 264 19.53 -20.57 9.62
N ASP A 265 19.16 -20.26 10.86
CA ASP A 265 20.05 -20.11 11.99
C ASP A 265 20.03 -21.39 12.85
N PRO A 266 21.01 -22.30 12.66
CA PRO A 266 21.04 -23.56 13.41
C PRO A 266 21.32 -23.37 14.89
N ARG A 267 21.95 -22.25 15.30
CA ARG A 267 22.26 -21.97 16.71
C ARG A 267 20.98 -21.74 17.51
N ASN A 268 20.06 -20.97 16.92
CA ASN A 268 18.80 -20.59 17.55
C ASN A 268 17.61 -21.44 17.09
N LYS A 269 17.80 -22.27 16.06
CA LYS A 269 16.75 -23.06 15.39
C LYS A 269 15.63 -22.17 14.85
N LEU A 270 16.01 -21.06 14.23
CA LEU A 270 15.11 -20.06 13.66
C LEU A 270 15.41 -19.84 12.19
N PHE A 271 14.40 -19.42 11.45
CA PHE A 271 14.55 -18.90 10.10
C PHE A 271 14.46 -17.38 10.15
N TRP A 272 15.53 -16.69 9.79
CA TRP A 272 15.52 -15.24 9.64
C TRP A 272 14.98 -14.88 8.27
N VAL A 273 13.98 -14.01 8.24
CA VAL A 273 13.26 -13.61 7.02
C VAL A 273 13.22 -12.10 6.90
N ALA A 274 13.68 -11.58 5.77
CA ALA A 274 13.52 -10.17 5.42
C ALA A 274 12.14 -9.94 4.79
N ALA A 275 11.31 -9.09 5.41
CA ALA A 275 10.04 -8.66 4.86
C ALA A 275 10.21 -7.28 4.20
N PHE A 276 10.25 -7.30 2.88
CA PHE A 276 10.75 -6.22 2.04
C PHE A 276 9.94 -4.92 2.18
N GLU A 277 8.63 -5.01 1.93
CA GLU A 277 7.73 -3.86 2.02
C GLU A 277 7.39 -3.52 3.47
N GLY A 278 7.35 -4.52 4.35
CA GLY A 278 7.08 -4.29 5.77
C GLY A 278 8.21 -3.58 6.53
N HIS A 279 9.41 -3.49 5.94
CA HIS A 279 10.62 -2.99 6.62
C HIS A 279 10.87 -3.75 7.93
N ARG A 280 10.70 -5.08 7.89
CA ARG A 280 10.87 -5.97 9.04
C ARG A 280 11.93 -7.03 8.81
N LEU A 281 12.56 -7.44 9.91
CA LEU A 281 13.33 -8.67 10.05
C LEU A 281 12.59 -9.59 11.00
N LEU A 282 12.19 -10.77 10.52
CA LEU A 282 11.37 -11.72 11.25
C LEU A 282 12.20 -12.95 11.63
N GLY A 283 12.03 -13.43 12.86
CA GLY A 283 12.57 -14.72 13.31
C GLY A 283 11.44 -15.74 13.44
N LEU A 284 11.40 -16.72 12.55
CA LEU A 284 10.34 -17.73 12.50
C LEU A 284 10.81 -19.07 13.05
N HIS A 285 9.96 -19.69 13.88
CA HIS A 285 10.10 -21.07 14.29
C HIS A 285 9.08 -21.95 13.54
N PRO A 286 9.47 -23.12 13.00
CA PRO A 286 8.61 -23.95 12.14
C PRO A 286 7.26 -24.36 12.77
N ASP A 287 7.23 -24.53 14.10
CA ASP A 287 6.01 -24.90 14.84
C ASP A 287 5.30 -23.73 15.53
N LYS A 288 5.95 -22.57 15.67
CA LYS A 288 5.42 -21.43 16.46
C LYS A 288 5.10 -20.21 15.61
N GLY A 289 5.53 -20.16 14.35
CA GLY A 289 5.42 -19.00 13.49
C GLY A 289 6.41 -17.90 13.86
N VAL A 290 5.98 -16.64 13.75
CA VAL A 290 6.81 -15.47 14.05
C VAL A 290 7.06 -15.38 15.56
N VAL A 291 8.32 -15.55 15.97
CA VAL A 291 8.79 -15.43 17.36
C VAL A 291 9.43 -14.06 17.62
N TYR A 292 10.05 -13.49 16.59
CA TYR A 292 10.61 -12.13 16.62
C TYR A 292 10.12 -11.34 15.41
N ASP A 293 9.75 -10.08 15.62
CA ASP A 293 9.39 -9.10 14.60
C ASP A 293 10.12 -7.79 14.93
N LEU A 294 11.12 -7.45 14.12
CA LEU A 294 12.02 -6.32 14.35
C LEU A 294 11.88 -5.31 13.23
N GLU A 295 11.84 -4.02 13.59
CA GLU A 295 12.00 -2.94 12.61
C GLU A 295 13.41 -2.93 12.02
N THR A 296 13.47 -2.65 10.73
CA THR A 296 14.71 -2.47 10.00
C THR A 296 14.72 -1.12 9.30
N ARG A 297 15.85 -0.79 8.69
CA ARG A 297 15.88 0.23 7.63
C ARG A 297 15.01 -0.22 6.44
N GLU A 298 14.61 0.72 5.58
CA GLU A 298 13.69 0.48 4.46
C GLU A 298 14.20 -0.66 3.54
N THR A 299 13.28 -1.43 2.96
CA THR A 299 13.57 -2.43 1.91
C THR A 299 14.60 -3.52 2.24
N PRO A 300 14.55 -4.17 3.43
CA PRO A 300 15.44 -5.30 3.71
C PRO A 300 15.21 -6.41 2.68
N ARG A 301 16.28 -6.97 2.11
CA ARG A 301 16.19 -7.83 0.91
C ARG A 301 17.01 -9.12 1.05
N GLY A 302 18.24 -9.14 0.59
CA GLY A 302 19.16 -10.28 0.72
C GLY A 302 19.71 -10.45 2.13
N LEU A 303 19.96 -11.70 2.54
CA LEU A 303 20.49 -12.07 3.87
C LEU A 303 21.74 -12.93 3.74
N ALA A 304 22.68 -12.78 4.67
CA ALA A 304 23.76 -13.75 4.87
C ALA A 304 24.11 -13.89 6.36
N LEU A 305 24.07 -15.11 6.89
CA LEU A 305 24.41 -15.40 8.28
C LEU A 305 25.84 -15.95 8.35
N LEU A 306 26.74 -15.23 9.01
CA LEU A 306 28.13 -15.64 9.22
C LEU A 306 28.26 -16.68 10.34
N SER A 307 29.34 -17.46 10.31
CA SER A 307 29.64 -18.47 11.33
C SER A 307 29.72 -17.90 12.76
N ASP A 308 30.12 -16.63 12.90
CA ASP A 308 30.21 -15.94 14.18
C ASP A 308 28.86 -15.42 14.72
N GLY A 309 27.76 -15.57 13.97
CA GLY A 309 26.42 -15.14 14.34
C GLY A 309 26.06 -13.71 13.90
N ARG A 310 26.90 -13.05 13.09
CA ARG A 310 26.50 -11.81 12.43
C ARG A 310 25.58 -12.10 11.24
N LEU A 311 24.39 -11.52 11.24
CA LEU A 311 23.44 -11.56 10.14
C LEU A 311 23.53 -10.26 9.33
N LEU A 312 23.99 -10.36 8.09
CA LEU A 312 24.03 -9.26 7.13
C LEU A 312 22.66 -9.16 6.47
N VAL A 313 22.15 -7.94 6.36
CA VAL A 313 20.87 -7.61 5.73
C VAL A 313 21.13 -6.49 4.72
N THR A 314 20.94 -6.77 3.45
CA THR A 314 21.02 -5.75 2.39
C THR A 314 19.71 -4.97 2.30
N HIS A 315 19.78 -3.71 1.89
CA HIS A 315 18.62 -2.85 1.73
C HIS A 315 18.49 -2.37 0.28
N ALA A 316 17.59 -3.01 -0.49
CA ALA A 316 17.62 -2.97 -1.96
C ALA A 316 17.60 -1.55 -2.54
N MET A 317 16.84 -0.64 -1.93
CA MET A 317 16.52 0.67 -2.52
C MET A 317 17.17 1.86 -1.80
N ILE A 318 18.03 1.65 -0.80
CA ILE A 318 18.62 2.76 -0.03
C ILE A 318 20.15 2.73 0.04
N GLY A 319 20.82 1.76 -0.60
CA GLY A 319 22.28 1.74 -0.63
C GLY A 319 22.90 1.41 0.73
N GLU A 320 22.25 0.58 1.56
CA GLU A 320 22.71 0.24 2.91
C GLU A 320 22.83 -1.28 3.13
N VAL A 321 23.70 -1.68 4.06
CA VAL A 321 23.79 -3.04 4.61
C VAL A 321 23.81 -2.98 6.13
N SER A 322 22.83 -3.58 6.79
CA SER A 322 22.75 -3.69 8.24
C SER A 322 23.37 -5.01 8.71
N ILE A 323 24.00 -5.00 9.89
CA ILE A 323 24.60 -6.20 10.51
C ILE A 323 23.98 -6.37 11.90
N TYR A 324 23.27 -7.46 12.10
CA TYR A 324 22.65 -7.84 13.37
C TYR A 324 23.46 -8.93 14.09
N ASP A 325 23.42 -8.96 15.41
CA ASP A 325 23.98 -10.04 16.22
C ASP A 325 22.89 -11.06 16.59
N THR A 326 22.96 -12.28 16.05
CA THR A 326 22.02 -13.35 16.41
C THR A 326 22.48 -14.19 17.60
N THR A 327 23.65 -13.90 18.18
CA THR A 327 24.10 -14.56 19.43
C THR A 327 23.29 -14.13 20.64
N VAL A 328 22.58 -12.99 20.53
CA VAL A 328 21.66 -12.45 21.52
C VAL A 328 20.28 -12.34 20.85
N LEU A 329 19.22 -12.72 21.58
CA LEU A 329 17.84 -12.64 21.08
C LEU A 329 16.99 -11.72 21.98
N PRO A 330 16.16 -10.81 21.42
CA PRO A 330 16.06 -10.48 19.99
C PRO A 330 17.39 -9.93 19.43
N PRO A 331 17.71 -10.20 18.14
CA PRO A 331 18.93 -9.69 17.52
C PRO A 331 19.08 -8.18 17.66
N ALA A 332 20.27 -7.74 18.05
CA ALA A 332 20.59 -6.31 18.13
C ALA A 332 21.27 -5.83 16.84
N LEU A 333 20.90 -4.65 16.35
CA LEU A 333 21.60 -3.99 15.25
C LEU A 333 22.98 -3.53 15.74
N ASN A 334 24.05 -4.08 15.17
CA ASN A 334 25.43 -3.74 15.53
C ASN A 334 25.98 -2.57 14.71
N VAL A 335 25.81 -2.64 13.38
CA VAL A 335 26.42 -1.71 12.42
C VAL A 335 25.50 -1.53 11.22
N THR A 336 25.40 -0.30 10.71
CA THR A 336 24.83 -0.01 9.39
C THR A 336 25.93 0.55 8.50
N LEU A 337 26.13 -0.09 7.35
CA LEU A 337 27.10 0.31 6.33
C LEU A 337 26.36 1.06 5.22
N LYS A 338 26.62 2.36 5.07
CA LYS A 338 26.17 3.12 3.91
C LYS A 338 27.16 2.91 2.75
N LEU A 339 26.67 2.48 1.60
CA LEU A 339 27.45 2.36 0.38
C LEU A 339 27.71 3.75 -0.21
N HIS A 340 28.89 3.92 -0.78
CA HIS A 340 29.32 5.18 -1.38
C HIS A 340 28.48 5.51 -2.62
N GLU A 341 27.99 6.74 -2.71
CA GLU A 341 27.38 7.28 -3.92
C GLU A 341 28.49 7.88 -4.80
N THR A 342 28.45 7.61 -6.10
CA THR A 342 29.44 8.15 -7.06
C THR A 342 28.76 9.25 -7.85
N GLN A 343 29.39 10.42 -8.01
CA GLN A 343 28.82 11.57 -8.71
C GLN A 343 29.93 12.26 -9.51
N GLU A 344 29.71 12.49 -10.80
CA GLU A 344 30.62 13.03 -11.81
C GLU A 344 29.83 13.99 -12.72
N PRO A 345 29.47 15.19 -12.23
CA PRO A 345 28.52 16.10 -12.90
C PRO A 345 29.03 16.67 -14.23
N GLU A 346 30.32 16.51 -14.55
CA GLU A 346 30.92 16.97 -15.80
C GLU A 346 30.81 15.95 -16.95
N ASP A 347 30.56 14.67 -16.64
CA ASP A 347 30.50 13.58 -17.63
C ASP A 347 29.48 12.51 -17.21
N GLU A 348 28.26 12.63 -17.74
CA GLU A 348 27.14 11.73 -17.47
C GLU A 348 27.37 10.28 -17.92
N PHE A 349 28.34 10.04 -18.83
CA PHE A 349 28.64 8.71 -19.38
C PHE A 349 29.64 7.91 -18.53
N VAL A 350 30.13 8.48 -17.43
CA VAL A 350 30.94 7.75 -16.45
C VAL A 350 30.02 6.97 -15.50
N SER A 351 30.43 5.74 -15.16
CA SER A 351 29.69 4.90 -14.21
C SER A 351 29.58 5.57 -12.84
N GLN A 352 28.40 6.12 -12.57
CA GLN A 352 28.05 6.94 -11.41
C GLN A 352 26.61 6.71 -10.97
N GLY A 353 26.20 7.33 -9.87
CA GLY A 353 24.86 7.27 -9.30
C GLY A 353 24.80 6.64 -7.91
N VAL A 354 23.57 6.36 -7.48
CA VAL A 354 23.23 5.80 -6.18
C VAL A 354 23.07 4.27 -6.26
N PRO A 355 23.68 3.48 -5.34
CA PRO A 355 23.50 2.02 -5.31
C PRO A 355 22.04 1.59 -5.05
N ARG A 356 21.50 0.77 -5.96
CA ARG A 356 20.12 0.26 -5.97
C ARG A 356 20.08 -1.20 -6.46
N LEU A 357 18.99 -1.92 -6.20
CA LEU A 357 18.79 -3.33 -6.54
C LEU A 357 19.80 -4.26 -5.84
N LEU A 358 20.01 -4.04 -4.54
CA LEU A 358 20.88 -4.85 -3.69
C LEU A 358 20.18 -6.15 -3.27
N ASP A 359 19.95 -7.06 -4.23
CA ASP A 359 19.09 -8.24 -4.05
C ASP A 359 19.77 -9.41 -3.34
N ASP A 360 21.06 -9.64 -3.60
CA ASP A 360 21.87 -10.73 -3.04
C ASP A 360 23.23 -10.24 -2.57
N ILE A 361 23.83 -10.97 -1.61
CA ILE A 361 25.15 -10.70 -1.06
C ILE A 361 25.95 -12.01 -0.95
N ALA A 362 27.09 -12.05 -1.63
CA ALA A 362 27.98 -13.21 -1.64
C ALA A 362 29.12 -13.01 -0.65
N VAL A 363 29.36 -13.97 0.23
CA VAL A 363 30.41 -13.95 1.26
C VAL A 363 31.56 -14.83 0.81
N SER A 364 32.79 -14.33 0.96
CA SER A 364 33.97 -15.14 0.67
C SER A 364 34.06 -16.36 1.59
N PRO A 365 34.62 -17.51 1.16
CA PRO A 365 34.71 -18.71 2.00
C PRO A 365 35.44 -18.52 3.34
N ASP A 366 36.32 -17.53 3.45
CA ASP A 366 37.01 -17.17 4.70
C ASP A 366 36.25 -16.15 5.57
N GLU A 367 35.05 -15.73 5.14
CA GLU A 367 34.17 -14.73 5.77
C GLU A 367 34.82 -13.36 6.02
N THR A 368 35.86 -13.02 5.23
CA THR A 368 36.58 -11.74 5.41
C THR A 368 36.09 -10.62 4.52
N GLU A 369 35.40 -10.93 3.43
CA GLU A 369 34.80 -9.97 2.52
C GLU A 369 33.43 -10.43 2.00
N ALA A 370 32.62 -9.48 1.53
CA ALA A 370 31.41 -9.75 0.78
C ALA A 370 31.38 -8.96 -0.53
N TRP A 371 30.73 -9.51 -1.55
CA TRP A 371 30.52 -8.91 -2.86
C TRP A 371 29.03 -8.75 -3.08
N LEU A 372 28.66 -7.56 -3.55
CA LEU A 372 27.27 -7.12 -3.62
C LEU A 372 27.02 -6.63 -5.06
N PRO A 373 26.43 -7.46 -5.94
CA PRO A 373 26.00 -7.06 -7.27
C PRO A 373 24.84 -6.06 -7.18
N HIS A 374 24.87 -5.00 -8.00
CA HIS A 374 23.83 -3.97 -8.00
C HIS A 374 23.89 -3.08 -9.25
N VAL A 375 23.00 -2.09 -9.31
CA VAL A 375 23.09 -0.99 -10.28
C VAL A 375 23.35 0.34 -9.56
N LEU A 376 23.85 1.31 -10.32
CA LEU A 376 23.91 2.71 -9.93
C LEU A 376 22.84 3.46 -10.71
N TRP A 377 21.93 4.15 -10.01
CA TRP A 377 20.95 5.05 -10.60
C TRP A 377 21.49 6.47 -10.65
N ASN A 378 21.58 7.03 -11.85
CA ASN A 378 22.00 8.39 -12.08
C ASN A 378 20.84 9.20 -12.65
N PHE A 379 20.00 9.75 -11.76
CA PHE A 379 18.77 10.46 -12.11
C PHE A 379 18.90 11.98 -11.94
N ASP A 380 20.13 12.51 -11.97
CA ASP A 380 20.40 13.95 -11.91
C ASP A 380 20.15 14.68 -13.26
N HIS A 381 19.84 13.91 -14.30
CA HIS A 381 19.51 14.36 -15.66
C HIS A 381 18.35 13.53 -16.22
N PRO A 382 17.71 13.96 -17.33
CA PRO A 382 16.61 13.20 -17.95
C PRO A 382 16.99 11.76 -18.29
N PHE A 383 16.01 10.85 -18.21
CA PHE A 383 16.24 9.44 -18.54
C PHE A 383 16.64 9.27 -20.00
N GLN A 384 17.85 8.77 -20.22
CA GLN A 384 18.38 8.53 -21.56
C GLN A 384 19.27 7.30 -21.61
N PHE A 385 19.44 6.81 -22.84
CA PHE A 385 20.40 5.77 -23.16
C PHE A 385 21.82 6.16 -22.75
N GLN A 386 22.55 5.23 -22.12
CA GLN A 386 23.98 5.31 -21.76
C GLN A 386 24.41 6.10 -20.53
N SER A 387 23.51 6.78 -19.83
CA SER A 387 23.90 7.59 -18.66
C SER A 387 23.02 7.41 -17.43
N THR A 388 21.82 6.85 -17.58
CA THR A 388 20.83 6.75 -16.48
C THR A 388 21.08 5.57 -15.52
N VAL A 389 21.57 4.43 -16.02
CA VAL A 389 21.85 3.24 -15.19
C VAL A 389 23.20 2.63 -15.54
N PHE A 390 23.96 2.23 -14.51
CA PHE A 390 25.21 1.50 -14.68
C PHE A 390 25.29 0.24 -13.81
N PRO A 391 25.76 -0.90 -14.34
CA PRO A 391 26.05 -2.09 -13.54
C PRO A 391 27.27 -1.84 -12.64
N SER A 392 27.21 -2.36 -11.41
CA SER A 392 28.31 -2.26 -10.46
C SER A 392 28.36 -3.44 -9.50
N VAL A 393 29.53 -3.66 -8.88
CA VAL A 393 29.68 -4.62 -7.78
C VAL A 393 30.45 -3.97 -6.63
N SER A 394 29.78 -3.80 -5.50
CA SER A 394 30.36 -3.25 -4.27
C SER A 394 31.06 -4.34 -3.47
N LEU A 395 32.17 -3.97 -2.82
CA LEU A 395 32.99 -4.89 -2.01
C LEU A 395 33.00 -4.43 -0.56
N LEU A 396 32.66 -5.31 0.36
CA LEU A 396 32.63 -5.05 1.79
C LEU A 396 33.77 -5.79 2.48
N SER A 397 34.44 -5.12 3.42
CA SER A 397 35.28 -5.78 4.42
C SER A 397 34.40 -6.26 5.56
N LEU A 398 34.44 -7.54 5.89
CA LEU A 398 33.71 -8.14 7.01
C LEU A 398 34.56 -8.33 8.26
N LYS A 399 35.77 -7.75 8.28
CA LYS A 399 36.64 -7.79 9.44
C LYS A 399 35.92 -7.18 10.66
N LYS A 400 35.67 -8.01 11.67
CA LYS A 400 34.94 -7.65 12.88
C LYS A 400 35.46 -6.36 13.54
N GLY A 401 34.55 -5.42 13.81
CA GLY A 401 34.83 -4.09 14.37
C GLY A 401 35.49 -3.10 13.39
N LYS A 402 35.63 -3.47 12.11
CA LYS A 402 36.20 -2.65 11.02
C LYS A 402 35.43 -2.88 9.71
N GLU A 403 34.15 -3.19 9.82
CA GLU A 403 33.24 -3.40 8.72
C GLU A 403 33.06 -2.09 7.94
N LYS A 404 33.22 -2.15 6.62
CA LYS A 404 33.03 -0.99 5.72
C LYS A 404 33.04 -1.41 4.27
N GLU A 405 32.50 -0.55 3.41
CA GLU A 405 32.76 -0.65 1.99
C GLU A 405 34.24 -0.34 1.66
N LEU A 406 34.79 -1.09 0.72
CA LEU A 406 36.09 -0.87 0.10
C LEU A 406 35.90 -0.10 -1.21
N VAL A 407 35.54 1.19 -1.09
CA VAL A 407 35.19 2.09 -2.21
C VAL A 407 36.18 2.02 -3.38
N ASP A 408 37.49 2.14 -3.11
CA ASP A 408 38.55 2.05 -4.14
C ASP A 408 38.58 0.73 -4.91
N ARG A 409 37.89 -0.32 -4.42
CA ARG A 409 37.86 -1.66 -4.99
C ARG A 409 36.53 -2.02 -5.66
N ARG A 410 35.52 -1.15 -5.59
CA ARG A 410 34.23 -1.32 -6.30
C ARG A 410 34.48 -1.57 -7.78
N LYS A 411 33.66 -2.45 -8.38
CA LYS A 411 33.74 -2.80 -9.80
C LYS A 411 32.78 -1.94 -10.60
N HIS A 412 33.32 -0.97 -11.32
CA HIS A 412 32.54 -0.13 -12.24
C HIS A 412 32.65 -0.65 -13.67
N LEU A 413 31.59 -0.42 -14.46
CA LEU A 413 31.46 -0.84 -15.87
C LEU A 413 32.72 -0.51 -16.69
N PHE A 414 33.11 0.76 -16.76
CA PHE A 414 34.23 1.22 -17.59
C PHE A 414 35.63 1.04 -16.97
N LYS A 415 35.72 0.53 -15.73
CA LYS A 415 36.98 0.39 -15.00
C LYS A 415 37.38 -1.08 -14.82
N GLN A 416 36.80 -1.77 -13.84
CA GLN A 416 37.19 -3.14 -13.49
C GLN A 416 36.33 -4.22 -14.15
N ILE A 417 35.11 -3.90 -14.58
CA ILE A 417 34.26 -4.81 -15.37
C ILE A 417 34.71 -4.82 -16.84
N ASN A 418 35.21 -3.69 -17.33
CA ASN A 418 35.57 -3.47 -18.72
C ASN A 418 36.44 -4.58 -19.36
N ILE A 419 35.84 -5.31 -20.31
CA ILE A 419 36.52 -6.14 -21.29
C ILE A 419 36.34 -5.47 -22.65
N VAL A 420 37.46 -5.07 -23.27
CA VAL A 420 37.45 -4.40 -24.59
C VAL A 420 37.45 -5.46 -25.69
N GLU A 421 36.50 -5.34 -26.61
CA GLU A 421 36.34 -6.23 -27.77
C GLU A 421 37.32 -5.91 -28.91
N THR A 422 37.36 -6.76 -29.93
CA THR A 422 38.21 -6.55 -31.12
C THR A 422 37.85 -5.27 -31.89
N THR A 423 36.60 -4.82 -31.79
CA THR A 423 36.09 -3.55 -32.33
C THR A 423 36.50 -2.33 -31.52
N LYS A 424 37.34 -2.51 -30.48
CA LYS A 424 37.77 -1.47 -29.51
C LYS A 424 36.62 -0.88 -28.67
N ARG A 425 35.46 -1.53 -28.61
CA ARG A 425 34.34 -1.15 -27.74
C ARG A 425 34.43 -1.89 -26.40
N THR A 426 33.98 -1.23 -25.33
CA THR A 426 33.77 -1.90 -24.03
C THR A 426 32.59 -2.86 -24.17
N ARG A 427 32.72 -4.09 -23.67
CA ARG A 427 31.59 -5.00 -23.54
C ARG A 427 30.66 -4.54 -22.44
N ILE A 428 29.53 -3.95 -22.83
CA ILE A 428 28.48 -3.48 -21.93
C ILE A 428 27.69 -4.66 -21.39
N VAL A 429 27.28 -4.61 -20.13
CA VAL A 429 26.49 -5.64 -19.45
C VAL A 429 25.41 -4.96 -18.59
N SER A 430 24.38 -5.69 -18.17
CA SER A 430 23.30 -5.10 -17.38
C SER A 430 22.74 -6.03 -16.30
N ASN A 431 22.20 -5.39 -15.26
CA ASN A 431 21.55 -6.00 -14.09
C ASN A 431 22.32 -7.17 -13.46
N PRO A 432 23.53 -6.93 -12.89
CA PRO A 432 24.18 -7.90 -12.00
C PRO A 432 23.22 -8.34 -10.90
N HIS A 433 23.05 -9.64 -10.72
CA HIS A 433 22.01 -10.19 -9.85
C HIS A 433 22.61 -11.02 -8.70
N ASP A 434 23.13 -12.20 -9.00
CA ASP A 434 23.65 -13.13 -7.99
C ASP A 434 25.15 -13.36 -8.18
N ALA A 435 25.84 -13.72 -7.11
CA ALA A 435 27.28 -13.96 -7.09
C ALA A 435 27.64 -15.17 -6.23
N THR A 436 28.64 -15.93 -6.66
CA THR A 436 29.16 -17.05 -5.86
C THR A 436 30.66 -17.18 -5.99
N PHE A 437 31.31 -17.57 -4.89
CA PHE A 437 32.73 -17.85 -4.85
C PHE A 437 33.00 -19.31 -5.22
N SER A 438 34.14 -19.57 -5.87
CA SER A 438 34.69 -20.93 -5.85
C SER A 438 35.07 -21.31 -4.42
N ALA A 439 35.01 -22.61 -4.09
CA ALA A 439 35.28 -23.11 -2.74
C ALA A 439 36.67 -22.73 -2.20
N ASP A 440 37.65 -22.53 -3.09
CA ASP A 440 39.00 -22.06 -2.75
C ASP A 440 39.12 -20.53 -2.59
N GLY A 441 38.05 -19.78 -2.84
CA GLY A 441 38.00 -18.32 -2.79
C GLY A 441 38.79 -17.60 -3.90
N ASN A 442 39.30 -18.34 -4.89
CA ASN A 442 40.15 -17.77 -5.95
C ASN A 442 39.38 -17.18 -7.12
N LYS A 443 38.09 -17.50 -7.29
CA LYS A 443 37.25 -16.92 -8.34
C LYS A 443 35.88 -16.50 -7.80
N VAL A 444 35.30 -15.51 -8.44
CA VAL A 444 33.91 -15.07 -8.23
C VAL A 444 33.20 -15.11 -9.56
N TYR A 445 32.01 -15.68 -9.58
CA TYR A 445 31.14 -15.77 -10.73
C TYR A 445 29.89 -14.96 -10.43
N ILE A 446 29.45 -14.14 -11.38
CA ILE A 446 28.33 -13.21 -11.21
C ILE A 446 27.41 -13.35 -12.40
N THR A 447 26.12 -13.60 -12.15
CA THR A 447 25.08 -13.60 -13.18
C THR A 447 24.66 -12.18 -13.51
N LEU A 448 24.49 -11.91 -14.80
CA LEU A 448 24.04 -10.64 -15.33
C LEU A 448 22.64 -10.88 -15.93
N SER A 449 21.61 -10.60 -15.15
CA SER A 449 20.25 -11.03 -15.45
C SER A 449 19.62 -10.30 -16.65
N GLY A 450 20.03 -9.05 -16.91
CA GLY A 450 19.51 -8.24 -18.01
C GLY A 450 20.20 -8.57 -19.33
N SER A 451 21.54 -8.60 -19.34
CA SER A 451 22.32 -8.90 -20.54
C SER A 451 22.52 -10.39 -20.81
N GLU A 452 22.05 -11.25 -19.91
CA GLU A 452 22.11 -12.72 -19.99
C GLU A 452 23.53 -13.27 -20.15
N ASP A 453 24.43 -12.75 -19.33
CA ASP A 453 25.85 -13.04 -19.38
C ASP A 453 26.37 -13.63 -18.05
N LEU A 454 27.52 -14.31 -18.11
CA LEU A 454 28.29 -14.71 -16.91
C LEU A 454 29.57 -13.88 -16.81
N MET A 455 29.72 -13.13 -15.72
CA MET A 455 30.94 -12.38 -15.42
C MET A 455 31.83 -13.13 -14.42
N VAL A 456 33.13 -13.22 -14.72
CA VAL A 456 34.10 -13.99 -13.93
C VAL A 456 35.29 -13.12 -13.51
N PHE A 457 35.59 -13.13 -12.21
CA PHE A 457 36.77 -12.51 -11.63
C PHE A 457 37.76 -13.56 -11.13
N ASP A 458 39.06 -13.33 -11.37
CA ASP A 458 40.14 -14.09 -10.77
C ASP A 458 40.79 -13.30 -9.62
N LEU A 459 40.76 -13.89 -8.43
CA LEU A 459 41.23 -13.31 -7.19
C LEU A 459 42.63 -13.79 -6.78
N SER A 460 43.16 -14.84 -7.42
CA SER A 460 44.44 -15.48 -7.03
C SER A 460 45.65 -14.54 -7.06
N ARG A 461 45.60 -13.50 -7.91
CA ARG A 461 46.69 -12.52 -8.09
C ARG A 461 46.43 -11.17 -7.43
N ARG A 462 45.34 -11.02 -6.69
CA ARG A 462 44.97 -9.74 -6.08
C ARG A 462 45.82 -9.40 -4.87
N THR A 463 45.88 -8.11 -4.53
CA THR A 463 46.47 -7.70 -3.25
C THR A 463 45.47 -7.99 -2.13
N SER A 464 45.84 -8.88 -1.20
CA SER A 464 45.03 -9.22 -0.02
C SER A 464 44.54 -7.96 0.71
N ILE A 465 43.30 -7.98 1.18
CA ILE A 465 42.71 -6.90 1.98
C ILE A 465 43.40 -6.79 3.35
N GLN A 466 43.92 -7.90 3.87
CA GLN A 466 44.45 -7.98 5.23
C GLN A 466 45.96 -7.64 5.36
N LYS A 467 46.77 -7.82 4.30
CA LYS A 467 48.23 -7.62 4.36
C LYS A 467 48.68 -6.26 3.78
N LYS A 468 49.14 -5.34 4.65
CA LYS A 468 49.90 -4.15 4.22
C LYS A 468 51.28 -4.57 3.67
N LYS A 469 51.41 -4.80 2.36
CA LYS A 469 52.76 -4.87 1.74
C LYS A 469 53.28 -3.45 1.52
N LYS A 470 54.53 -3.17 1.94
CA LYS A 470 55.27 -1.96 1.53
C LYS A 470 55.22 -1.84 0.00
N ARG A 471 54.68 -0.74 -0.53
CA ARG A 471 54.74 -0.45 -1.97
C ARG A 471 56.22 -0.40 -2.37
N ARG A 472 56.61 -1.16 -3.42
CA ARG A 472 57.93 -1.00 -4.05
C ARG A 472 58.09 0.46 -4.51
N ALA A 473 59.27 1.06 -4.37
CA ALA A 473 59.55 2.46 -4.72
C ALA A 473 59.06 2.85 -6.14
N ARG A 474 59.16 1.94 -7.12
CA ARG A 474 58.65 2.10 -8.50
C ARG A 474 57.12 2.19 -8.66
N ARG A 475 56.34 1.95 -7.60
CA ARG A 475 54.85 2.01 -7.59
C ARG A 475 54.32 3.10 -6.66
N VAL A 476 55.19 3.94 -6.09
CA VAL A 476 54.79 5.15 -5.38
C VAL A 476 54.34 6.17 -6.43
N GLY A 477 53.11 6.70 -6.32
CA GLY A 477 52.52 7.64 -7.29
C GLY A 477 51.59 7.03 -8.35
N LYS A 478 51.53 5.69 -8.53
CA LYS A 478 50.51 5.05 -9.39
C LYS A 478 49.24 4.77 -8.59
N LEU A 479 48.08 5.21 -9.08
CA LEU A 479 46.76 4.88 -8.52
C LEU A 479 46.62 3.36 -8.38
N ASN A 480 46.24 2.89 -7.19
CA ASN A 480 45.91 1.48 -6.99
C ASN A 480 44.59 1.23 -7.71
N GLN A 481 44.61 0.62 -8.89
CA GLN A 481 43.39 0.33 -9.67
C GLN A 481 42.52 -0.80 -9.06
N GLY A 482 42.32 -0.80 -7.74
CA GLY A 482 41.15 -1.43 -7.12
C GLY A 482 41.04 -2.96 -7.05
N GLY A 483 42.13 -3.72 -7.28
CA GLY A 483 42.10 -5.18 -7.14
C GLY A 483 41.84 -5.93 -8.46
N ALA A 484 41.14 -7.07 -8.42
CA ALA A 484 40.87 -7.92 -9.58
C ALA A 484 39.97 -7.20 -10.61
N LYS A 485 40.25 -7.42 -11.90
CA LYS A 485 39.41 -7.05 -13.05
C LYS A 485 38.64 -8.28 -13.55
N ALA A 486 37.54 -8.05 -14.25
CA ALA A 486 36.83 -9.10 -14.95
C ALA A 486 37.80 -9.76 -15.95
N GLN A 487 37.88 -11.09 -15.87
CA GLN A 487 38.73 -11.89 -16.75
C GLN A 487 37.94 -12.40 -17.97
N GLN A 488 36.64 -12.62 -17.76
CA GLN A 488 35.74 -13.17 -18.75
C GLN A 488 34.34 -12.61 -18.52
N ILE A 489 33.70 -12.24 -19.62
CA ILE A 489 32.25 -12.10 -19.74
C ILE A 489 31.87 -13.12 -20.80
N TYR A 490 31.30 -14.24 -20.37
CA TYR A 490 30.78 -15.26 -21.28
C TYR A 490 29.47 -14.74 -21.84
N ARG A 491 29.48 -14.37 -23.13
CA ARG A 491 28.34 -13.75 -23.79
C ARG A 491 27.39 -14.77 -24.40
N HIS A 492 26.12 -14.57 -24.03
CA HIS A 492 24.93 -15.41 -24.16
C HIS A 492 25.01 -16.70 -23.37
N LEU A 493 24.63 -16.60 -22.10
CA LEU A 493 24.14 -17.76 -21.37
C LEU A 493 22.87 -18.27 -22.07
N PRO A 494 22.75 -19.59 -22.29
CA PRO A 494 21.49 -20.17 -22.75
C PRO A 494 20.38 -20.00 -21.72
N GLY A 495 19.15 -19.78 -22.21
CA GLY A 495 17.98 -19.52 -21.36
C GLY A 495 17.86 -18.05 -20.99
N ASP A 496 16.76 -17.70 -20.32
CA ASP A 496 16.35 -16.31 -20.18
C ASP A 496 16.43 -15.83 -18.72
N THR A 497 17.03 -14.65 -18.51
CA THR A 497 17.18 -13.98 -17.21
C THR A 497 17.88 -14.86 -16.15
N PRO A 498 19.21 -15.09 -16.23
CA PRO A 498 19.96 -15.88 -15.26
C PRO A 498 19.99 -15.18 -13.90
N ARG A 499 19.48 -15.85 -12.86
CA ARG A 499 19.32 -15.25 -11.51
C ARG A 499 19.98 -16.02 -10.39
N GLY A 500 20.08 -17.35 -10.47
CA GLY A 500 20.74 -18.16 -9.44
C GLY A 500 22.00 -18.81 -9.97
N ILE A 501 23.04 -18.94 -9.13
CA ILE A 501 24.28 -19.62 -9.52
C ILE A 501 24.85 -20.50 -8.40
N ILE A 502 25.27 -21.71 -8.75
CA ILE A 502 25.98 -22.64 -7.86
C ILE A 502 27.27 -23.08 -8.54
N VAL A 503 28.38 -23.01 -7.80
CA VAL A 503 29.66 -23.61 -8.20
C VAL A 503 29.93 -24.83 -7.34
N SER A 504 29.98 -26.01 -7.97
CA SER A 504 30.28 -27.28 -7.32
C SER A 504 31.45 -27.94 -8.04
N GLU A 505 32.61 -27.98 -7.39
CA GLU A 505 33.85 -28.53 -7.98
C GLU A 505 34.23 -27.85 -9.31
N GLN A 506 34.15 -28.56 -10.44
CA GLN A 506 34.39 -28.05 -11.80
C GLN A 506 33.13 -27.55 -12.49
N ASP A 507 31.94 -27.85 -11.95
CA ASP A 507 30.67 -27.50 -12.55
C ASP A 507 30.15 -26.15 -12.02
N ILE A 508 29.48 -25.44 -12.91
CA ILE A 508 28.73 -24.23 -12.63
C ILE A 508 27.31 -24.47 -13.12
N PHE A 509 26.34 -24.38 -12.23
CA PHE A 509 24.92 -24.49 -12.56
C PHE A 509 24.30 -23.11 -12.46
N ILE A 510 23.54 -22.72 -13.47
CA ILE A 510 22.89 -21.40 -13.54
C ILE A 510 21.40 -21.61 -13.69
N GLN A 511 20.62 -21.00 -12.80
CA GLN A 511 19.17 -21.01 -12.82
C GLN A 511 18.67 -19.84 -13.68
N ASN A 512 17.92 -20.16 -14.73
CA ASN A 512 17.31 -19.18 -15.62
C ASN A 512 15.84 -19.01 -15.24
N ALA A 513 15.49 -17.79 -14.83
CA ALA A 513 14.20 -17.53 -14.19
C ALA A 513 13.04 -17.52 -15.20
N MET A 514 13.26 -17.05 -16.43
CA MET A 514 12.19 -16.90 -17.42
C MET A 514 12.03 -18.15 -18.30
N SER A 515 13.13 -18.84 -18.65
CA SER A 515 13.08 -20.10 -19.41
C SER A 515 12.79 -21.34 -18.55
N LEU A 516 12.80 -21.17 -17.21
CA LEU A 516 12.48 -22.18 -16.20
C LEU A 516 13.34 -23.44 -16.34
N ASP A 517 14.64 -23.25 -16.53
CA ASP A 517 15.64 -24.30 -16.65
C ASP A 517 16.94 -23.97 -15.92
N ILE A 518 17.80 -24.98 -15.88
CA ILE A 518 19.18 -24.89 -15.41
C ILE A 518 20.10 -25.04 -16.62
N THR A 519 21.10 -24.18 -16.73
CA THR A 519 22.25 -24.33 -17.62
C THR A 519 23.44 -24.92 -16.86
N GLN A 520 24.18 -25.85 -17.48
CA GLN A 520 25.43 -26.37 -16.94
C GLN A 520 26.62 -25.82 -17.73
N MET A 521 27.58 -25.25 -17.01
CA MET A 521 28.88 -24.85 -17.49
C MET A 521 29.98 -25.54 -16.68
N THR A 522 31.21 -25.48 -17.17
CA THR A 522 32.40 -25.89 -16.43
C THR A 522 33.32 -24.69 -16.22
N ARG A 523 34.02 -24.67 -15.09
CA ARG A 523 35.08 -23.68 -14.78
C ARG A 523 36.30 -23.77 -15.70
N GLY A 524 36.49 -24.94 -16.34
CA GLY A 524 37.65 -25.20 -17.21
C GLY A 524 38.98 -25.36 -16.49
N GLY A 525 38.98 -25.63 -15.17
CA GLY A 525 40.14 -25.88 -14.34
C GLY A 525 40.38 -24.88 -13.19
N GLU A 526 41.43 -25.13 -12.40
CA GLU A 526 41.82 -24.33 -11.23
C GLU A 526 42.81 -23.19 -11.54
N GLY A 527 43.36 -23.17 -12.76
CA GLY A 527 44.37 -22.21 -13.14
C GLY A 527 43.83 -20.77 -13.24
N PRO A 528 44.68 -19.75 -13.05
CA PRO A 528 44.29 -18.34 -13.15
C PRO A 528 43.90 -17.90 -14.58
N PHE A 529 44.01 -18.79 -15.57
CA PHE A 529 43.57 -18.56 -16.95
C PHE A 529 42.47 -19.54 -17.39
N ALA A 530 42.01 -20.40 -16.49
CA ALA A 530 40.86 -21.26 -16.73
C ALA A 530 39.63 -20.38 -17.00
N ARG A 531 38.86 -20.77 -18.03
CA ARG A 531 37.70 -20.04 -18.52
C ARG A 531 36.46 -20.90 -18.39
N ALA A 532 35.37 -20.25 -17.98
CA ALA A 532 34.07 -20.87 -17.98
C ALA A 532 33.65 -21.25 -19.42
N LYS A 533 33.10 -22.44 -19.60
CA LYS A 533 32.62 -22.95 -20.89
C LYS A 533 31.28 -23.65 -20.73
N LEU A 534 30.40 -23.47 -21.71
CA LEU A 534 29.13 -24.19 -21.75
C LEU A 534 29.37 -25.71 -21.86
N VAL A 535 28.61 -26.48 -21.08
CA VAL A 535 28.59 -27.94 -21.13
C VAL A 535 27.23 -28.40 -21.67
N LYS A 536 26.13 -27.93 -21.08
CA LYS A 536 24.76 -28.17 -21.56
C LYS A 536 23.94 -26.88 -21.46
N SER A 537 23.30 -26.50 -22.57
CA SER A 537 22.40 -25.34 -22.62
C SER A 537 21.20 -25.51 -21.70
N VAL A 538 20.52 -26.65 -21.82
CA VAL A 538 19.46 -27.08 -20.90
C VAL A 538 19.96 -28.34 -20.20
N PHE A 539 20.45 -28.17 -18.98
CA PHE A 539 20.79 -29.27 -18.09
C PHE A 539 19.52 -29.97 -17.60
N ALA A 540 18.59 -29.21 -17.01
CA ALA A 540 17.31 -29.74 -16.53
C ALA A 540 16.21 -28.67 -16.61
N LYS A 541 14.97 -29.10 -16.85
CA LYS A 541 13.77 -28.25 -16.73
C LYS A 541 13.29 -28.23 -15.28
N LEU A 542 13.01 -27.04 -14.76
CA LEU A 542 12.66 -26.83 -13.37
C LEU A 542 11.20 -27.23 -13.06
N VAL A 543 10.28 -26.87 -13.94
CA VAL A 543 8.85 -27.14 -13.75
C VAL A 543 8.32 -28.16 -14.75
N ALA A 544 7.27 -28.88 -14.37
CA ALA A 544 6.52 -29.74 -15.28
C ALA A 544 5.66 -28.91 -16.24
N ASN A 545 4.95 -27.92 -15.69
CA ASN A 545 4.04 -27.04 -16.42
C ASN A 545 4.14 -25.64 -15.82
N ASP A 546 4.42 -24.64 -16.64
CA ASP A 546 4.33 -23.23 -16.25
C ASP A 546 2.85 -22.85 -16.08
N PRO A 547 2.41 -22.41 -14.89
CA PRO A 547 1.03 -21.98 -14.69
C PRO A 547 0.76 -20.57 -15.24
N MET A 548 1.79 -19.81 -15.62
CA MET A 548 1.64 -18.46 -16.15
C MET A 548 1.10 -18.50 -17.58
N ASP A 549 0.22 -17.56 -17.91
CA ASP A 549 -0.22 -17.37 -19.29
C ASP A 549 1.00 -17.11 -20.20
N PRO A 550 1.13 -17.81 -21.34
CA PRO A 550 2.30 -17.67 -22.21
C PRO A 550 2.54 -16.25 -22.72
N GLN A 551 1.48 -15.44 -22.90
CA GLN A 551 1.59 -14.04 -23.30
C GLN A 551 2.23 -13.20 -22.19
N ILE A 552 1.76 -13.38 -20.95
CA ILE A 552 2.33 -12.70 -19.78
C ILE A 552 3.79 -13.13 -19.57
N ARG A 553 4.13 -14.42 -19.75
CA ARG A 553 5.51 -14.90 -19.66
C ARG A 553 6.41 -14.20 -20.68
N ARG A 554 6.00 -14.12 -21.95
CA ARG A 554 6.76 -13.40 -22.99
C ARG A 554 6.91 -11.91 -22.66
N GLY A 555 5.84 -11.26 -22.21
CA GLY A 555 5.87 -9.86 -21.77
C GLY A 555 6.84 -9.61 -20.62
N LYS A 556 6.84 -10.50 -19.63
CA LYS A 556 7.78 -10.46 -18.50
C LYS A 556 9.22 -10.67 -18.95
N THR A 557 9.47 -11.61 -19.88
CA THR A 557 10.80 -11.79 -20.47
C THR A 557 11.27 -10.51 -21.17
N LEU A 558 10.42 -9.87 -21.99
CA LEU A 558 10.74 -8.60 -22.66
C LEU A 558 11.05 -7.48 -21.65
N PHE A 559 10.31 -7.42 -20.54
CA PHE A 559 10.53 -6.43 -19.48
C PHE A 559 11.88 -6.60 -18.77
N MET A 560 12.36 -7.84 -18.67
CA MET A 560 13.61 -8.19 -17.99
C MET A 560 14.82 -8.15 -18.93
N SER A 561 14.60 -8.34 -20.23
CA SER A 561 15.67 -8.47 -21.23
C SER A 561 16.29 -7.12 -21.55
N GLY A 562 17.60 -7.06 -21.33
CA GLY A 562 18.50 -6.13 -21.95
C GLY A 562 19.36 -6.81 -23.02
N ASN A 563 19.05 -8.05 -23.44
CA ASN A 563 19.84 -8.79 -24.40
C ASN A 563 19.49 -8.36 -25.84
N THR A 564 20.37 -7.54 -26.44
CA THR A 564 20.19 -7.02 -27.81
C THR A 564 20.15 -8.12 -28.88
N ASN A 565 20.67 -9.32 -28.61
CA ASN A 565 20.70 -10.40 -29.59
C ASN A 565 19.47 -11.31 -29.57
N ASP A 566 18.53 -11.11 -28.64
CA ASP A 566 17.25 -11.86 -28.64
C ASP A 566 16.42 -11.55 -29.90
N ASP A 567 16.55 -10.33 -30.41
CA ASP A 567 15.98 -9.91 -31.68
C ASP A 567 16.90 -8.88 -32.35
N THR A 568 17.60 -9.31 -33.39
CA THR A 568 18.55 -8.45 -34.12
C THR A 568 17.87 -7.34 -34.91
N ASP A 569 16.61 -7.51 -35.29
CA ASP A 569 15.87 -6.50 -36.05
C ASP A 569 15.26 -5.45 -35.13
N TYR A 570 14.62 -5.88 -34.02
CA TYR A 570 13.85 -5.03 -33.11
C TYR A 570 14.18 -5.33 -31.64
N PRO A 571 15.41 -5.04 -31.17
CA PRO A 571 15.83 -5.32 -29.80
C PRO A 571 15.15 -4.39 -28.79
N MET A 572 14.98 -4.87 -27.56
CA MET A 572 14.44 -4.06 -26.44
C MET A 572 15.45 -3.06 -25.89
N ALA A 573 16.75 -3.26 -26.13
CA ALA A 573 17.82 -2.38 -25.67
C ALA A 573 18.95 -2.30 -26.70
N GLY A 574 19.62 -1.16 -26.78
CA GLY A 574 20.86 -0.98 -27.53
C GLY A 574 22.06 -1.44 -26.72
N ASP A 575 23.01 -2.15 -27.36
CA ASP A 575 24.30 -2.53 -26.78
C ASP A 575 24.21 -3.07 -25.34
N PHE A 576 23.23 -3.94 -25.09
CA PHE A 576 23.06 -4.65 -23.82
C PHE A 576 22.82 -3.80 -22.56
N TRP A 577 22.49 -2.52 -22.73
CA TRP A 577 22.75 -1.53 -21.70
C TRP A 577 21.91 -1.63 -20.42
N MET A 578 20.61 -1.87 -20.56
CA MET A 578 19.65 -1.96 -19.45
C MET A 578 18.38 -2.67 -19.88
N SER A 579 17.47 -2.90 -18.93
CA SER A 579 16.10 -3.34 -19.18
C SER A 579 15.12 -2.54 -18.32
N CYS A 580 13.81 -2.71 -18.52
CA CYS A 580 12.81 -1.99 -17.72
C CYS A 580 12.97 -2.30 -16.22
N GLN A 581 13.34 -3.54 -15.88
CA GLN A 581 13.65 -3.98 -14.52
C GLN A 581 14.80 -3.18 -13.86
N SER A 582 15.70 -2.58 -14.63
CA SER A 582 16.81 -1.77 -14.09
C SER A 582 16.33 -0.56 -13.28
N CYS A 583 15.14 -0.03 -13.59
CA CYS A 583 14.48 1.06 -12.86
C CYS A 583 13.21 0.60 -12.13
N HIS A 584 12.49 -0.39 -12.67
CA HIS A 584 11.25 -0.93 -12.12
C HIS A 584 11.45 -2.32 -11.51
N LEU A 585 12.15 -2.36 -10.36
CA LEU A 585 12.49 -3.62 -9.67
C LEU A 585 11.23 -4.43 -9.32
N ASP A 586 11.13 -5.63 -9.90
CA ASP A 586 10.00 -6.55 -9.77
C ASP A 586 8.68 -6.00 -10.34
N GLY A 587 8.76 -5.06 -11.28
CA GLY A 587 7.62 -4.44 -11.94
C GLY A 587 7.19 -3.10 -11.34
N PHE A 588 5.94 -2.70 -11.61
CA PHE A 588 5.42 -1.39 -11.24
C PHE A 588 4.80 -1.43 -9.83
N ASN A 589 5.66 -1.37 -8.83
CA ASN A 589 5.32 -1.33 -7.42
C ASN A 589 5.82 -0.01 -6.78
N PHE A 590 5.97 0.00 -5.45
CA PHE A 590 6.45 1.14 -4.65
C PHE A 590 7.86 1.65 -5.05
N THR A 591 8.63 0.90 -5.85
CA THR A 591 9.94 1.35 -6.38
C THR A 591 9.86 2.68 -7.12
N THR A 592 8.70 3.00 -7.69
CA THR A 592 8.41 4.32 -8.30
C THR A 592 8.57 5.47 -7.30
N GLY A 593 8.18 5.28 -6.03
CA GLY A 593 8.34 6.27 -4.97
C GLY A 593 9.80 6.65 -4.71
N TYR A 594 10.76 5.76 -4.98
CA TYR A 594 12.20 6.07 -4.89
C TYR A 594 12.66 6.96 -6.04
N MET A 595 12.11 6.80 -7.25
CA MET A 595 12.43 7.68 -8.38
C MET A 595 12.01 9.12 -8.07
N PHE A 596 10.83 9.32 -7.48
CA PHE A 596 10.39 10.64 -7.01
C PHE A 596 11.29 11.25 -5.93
N ARG A 597 11.89 10.42 -5.07
CA ARG A 597 12.80 10.87 -3.99
C ARG A 597 14.19 11.22 -4.51
N ASP A 598 14.66 10.48 -5.51
CA ASP A 598 16.05 10.52 -5.97
C ASP A 598 16.24 11.44 -7.19
N THR A 599 15.18 11.82 -7.90
CA THR A 599 15.25 12.70 -9.07
C THR A 599 15.13 14.17 -8.63
N PRO A 600 16.22 14.95 -8.60
CA PRO A 600 16.13 16.38 -8.37
C PRO A 600 15.36 17.04 -9.51
N THR A 601 14.36 17.85 -9.17
CA THR A 601 13.60 18.63 -10.16
C THR A 601 13.62 20.11 -9.80
N ASP A 602 14.12 20.94 -10.71
CA ASP A 602 13.71 22.34 -10.76
C ASP A 602 12.50 22.43 -11.67
N LYS A 603 11.31 22.45 -11.06
CA LYS A 603 10.04 22.49 -11.78
C LYS A 603 9.92 23.67 -12.77
N TYR A 604 10.69 24.74 -12.61
CA TYR A 604 10.68 25.88 -13.55
C TYR A 604 11.49 25.60 -14.82
N ASP A 605 12.50 24.74 -14.74
CA ASP A 605 13.29 24.31 -15.90
C ASP A 605 12.72 23.03 -16.53
N ASN A 606 12.49 21.99 -15.71
CA ASN A 606 11.93 20.71 -16.12
C ASN A 606 11.22 20.03 -14.92
N ALA A 607 9.92 19.84 -15.06
CA ALA A 607 9.07 19.17 -14.07
C ALA A 607 8.94 17.65 -14.31
N VAL A 608 9.47 17.12 -15.41
CA VAL A 608 9.37 15.69 -15.76
C VAL A 608 10.35 14.87 -14.92
N ILE A 609 9.84 13.80 -14.30
CA ILE A 609 10.60 12.86 -13.46
C ILE A 609 10.78 11.50 -14.15
N GLY A 610 9.82 11.11 -14.99
CA GLY A 610 9.77 9.84 -15.69
C GLY A 610 10.19 9.96 -17.16
N HIS A 611 9.46 9.27 -18.03
CA HIS A 611 9.77 9.21 -19.45
C HIS A 611 9.32 10.47 -20.20
N GLN A 612 10.16 10.95 -21.12
CA GLN A 612 9.92 12.15 -21.93
C GLN A 612 9.42 11.83 -23.33
N LYS A 613 8.93 12.87 -24.04
CA LYS A 613 8.53 12.83 -25.46
C LYS A 613 7.42 11.82 -25.79
N LEU A 614 6.48 11.62 -24.86
CA LEU A 614 5.35 10.72 -25.05
C LEU A 614 4.32 11.30 -26.04
N GLY A 615 3.70 10.42 -26.84
CA GLY A 615 2.74 10.73 -27.88
C GLY A 615 1.36 11.05 -27.33
N ASN A 616 0.65 10.05 -26.77
CA ASN A 616 -0.72 10.18 -26.24
C ASN A 616 -0.80 9.80 -24.75
N MET A 617 0.33 9.93 -24.04
CA MET A 617 0.56 9.35 -22.73
C MET A 617 0.44 7.81 -22.77
N VAL A 618 1.15 7.12 -21.88
CA VAL A 618 1.19 5.64 -21.91
C VAL A 618 -0.21 5.01 -21.88
N ALA A 619 -1.21 5.71 -21.34
CA ALA A 619 -2.59 5.27 -21.33
C ALA A 619 -3.30 5.35 -22.70
N GLY A 620 -3.01 6.36 -23.52
CA GLY A 620 -3.71 6.59 -24.78
C GLY A 620 -3.14 5.80 -25.96
N ASP A 621 -1.82 5.69 -26.05
CA ASP A 621 -1.09 4.92 -27.08
C ASP A 621 0.04 4.13 -26.42
N PHE A 622 -0.32 3.07 -25.68
CA PHE A 622 0.68 2.30 -24.93
C PHE A 622 1.76 1.72 -25.84
N ALA A 623 1.41 1.27 -27.05
CA ALA A 623 2.35 0.59 -27.93
C ALA A 623 3.37 1.58 -28.52
N GLY A 624 2.91 2.71 -29.08
CA GLY A 624 3.80 3.74 -29.58
C GLY A 624 4.63 4.38 -28.46
N ASP A 625 4.05 4.59 -27.28
CA ASP A 625 4.78 5.15 -26.14
C ASP A 625 5.79 4.19 -25.54
N TYR A 626 5.51 2.88 -25.46
CA TYR A 626 6.53 1.89 -25.11
C TYR A 626 7.69 1.90 -26.11
N VAL A 627 7.43 2.02 -27.41
CA VAL A 627 8.50 2.13 -28.41
C VAL A 627 9.32 3.40 -28.20
N ARG A 628 8.69 4.55 -27.95
CA ARG A 628 9.41 5.81 -27.65
C ARG A 628 10.27 5.68 -26.40
N ILE A 629 9.75 5.06 -25.34
CA ILE A 629 10.48 4.78 -24.10
C ILE A 629 11.70 3.87 -24.37
N ILE A 630 11.49 2.78 -25.11
CA ILE A 630 12.55 1.84 -25.46
C ILE A 630 13.65 2.52 -26.27
N GLN A 631 13.29 3.38 -27.22
CA GLN A 631 14.22 4.12 -28.05
C GLN A 631 15.05 5.10 -27.20
N GLU A 632 14.39 6.01 -26.50
CA GLU A 632 15.05 7.12 -25.80
C GLU A 632 15.81 6.66 -24.55
N THR A 633 15.23 5.76 -23.74
CA THR A 633 15.80 5.34 -22.46
C THR A 633 16.72 4.11 -22.59
N GLN A 634 16.38 3.14 -23.44
CA GLN A 634 17.12 1.87 -23.54
C GLN A 634 17.97 1.74 -24.81
N GLY A 635 17.82 2.64 -25.79
CA GLY A 635 18.51 2.58 -27.07
C GLY A 635 18.00 1.48 -28.02
N GLY A 636 16.88 0.82 -27.69
CA GLY A 636 16.30 -0.26 -28.49
C GLY A 636 15.53 0.22 -29.73
N MET A 637 14.87 -0.71 -30.43
CA MET A 637 13.97 -0.43 -31.57
C MET A 637 14.61 0.47 -32.66
N GLY A 638 15.91 0.25 -32.91
CA GLY A 638 16.70 0.95 -33.92
C GLY A 638 17.10 2.38 -33.56
N PHE A 639 17.04 2.77 -32.28
CA PHE A 639 17.65 4.02 -31.80
C PHE A 639 19.18 3.92 -31.80
N ASP A 640 19.73 2.81 -31.30
CA ASP A 640 21.14 2.47 -31.46
C ASP A 640 21.39 1.73 -32.78
N GLU A 641 21.97 2.43 -33.76
CA GLU A 641 22.23 1.89 -35.10
C GLU A 641 23.50 1.03 -35.17
N ARG A 642 24.28 0.95 -34.08
CA ARG A 642 25.62 0.36 -34.08
C ARG A 642 25.67 -1.13 -34.38
N ASP A 643 24.58 -1.85 -34.10
CA ASP A 643 24.46 -3.30 -34.27
C ASP A 643 23.47 -3.70 -35.40
N GLY A 644 23.05 -2.73 -36.21
CA GLY A 644 22.23 -2.98 -37.41
C GLY A 644 20.73 -3.17 -37.18
N ALA A 645 20.22 -2.81 -36.00
CA ALA A 645 18.80 -2.84 -35.68
C ALA A 645 17.99 -1.95 -36.64
N LYS A 646 16.77 -2.38 -36.98
CA LYS A 646 15.87 -1.64 -37.86
C LYS A 646 15.17 -0.52 -37.08
N LYS A 647 15.15 0.68 -37.67
CA LYS A 647 14.43 1.82 -37.11
C LYS A 647 12.92 1.57 -37.13
N VAL A 648 12.28 1.77 -35.99
CA VAL A 648 10.82 1.68 -35.84
C VAL A 648 10.22 3.09 -35.78
N ASP A 649 9.18 3.34 -36.57
CA ASP A 649 8.32 4.52 -36.42
C ASP A 649 7.25 4.22 -35.34
N PRO A 650 7.25 4.93 -34.20
CA PRO A 650 6.28 4.70 -33.12
C PRO A 650 4.82 4.92 -33.52
N VAL A 651 4.55 5.64 -34.61
CA VAL A 651 3.17 5.87 -35.10
C VAL A 651 2.70 4.72 -36.00
N ASN A 652 3.63 4.10 -36.74
CA ASN A 652 3.34 3.06 -37.72
C ASN A 652 4.15 1.80 -37.40
N LEU A 653 3.69 1.06 -36.39
CA LEU A 653 4.42 -0.11 -35.87
C LEU A 653 4.37 -1.31 -36.82
N PRO A 654 5.51 -1.96 -37.11
CA PRO A 654 5.51 -3.29 -37.72
C PRO A 654 4.74 -4.30 -36.86
N GLU A 655 4.08 -5.26 -37.48
CA GLU A 655 3.24 -6.26 -36.78
C GLU A 655 4.01 -7.01 -35.69
N GLN A 656 5.26 -7.40 -35.96
CA GLN A 656 6.14 -8.03 -34.97
C GLN A 656 6.37 -7.14 -33.74
N VAL A 657 6.58 -5.84 -33.93
CA VAL A 657 6.78 -4.89 -32.82
C VAL A 657 5.48 -4.72 -32.05
N LYS A 658 4.35 -4.58 -32.73
CA LYS A 658 3.03 -4.49 -32.10
C LYS A 658 2.76 -5.70 -31.19
N ASN A 659 3.00 -6.92 -31.69
CA ASN A 659 2.81 -8.14 -30.90
C ASN A 659 3.71 -8.17 -29.65
N LYS A 660 4.96 -7.69 -29.75
CA LYS A 660 5.84 -7.54 -28.58
C LYS A 660 5.31 -6.52 -27.58
N MET A 661 4.79 -5.40 -28.06
CA MET A 661 4.21 -4.38 -27.18
C MET A 661 2.93 -4.89 -26.51
N ASP A 662 2.11 -5.69 -27.20
CA ASP A 662 0.94 -6.34 -26.62
C ASP A 662 1.32 -7.38 -25.54
N ASP A 663 2.37 -8.18 -25.80
CA ASP A 663 2.96 -9.10 -24.81
C ASP A 663 3.46 -8.32 -23.58
N LEU A 664 4.29 -7.30 -23.79
CA LEU A 664 4.82 -6.43 -22.72
C LEU A 664 3.67 -5.79 -21.92
N HIS A 665 2.69 -5.22 -22.61
CA HIS A 665 1.52 -4.59 -22.01
C HIS A 665 0.73 -5.57 -21.15
N SER A 666 0.59 -6.82 -21.59
CA SER A 666 -0.07 -7.88 -20.81
C SER A 666 0.63 -8.14 -19.47
N PHE A 667 1.95 -8.06 -19.43
CA PHE A 667 2.72 -8.10 -18.17
C PHE A 667 2.55 -6.82 -17.34
N VAL A 668 2.57 -5.63 -17.96
CA VAL A 668 2.34 -4.36 -17.24
C VAL A 668 0.96 -4.34 -16.56
N LEU A 669 -0.07 -4.91 -17.20
CA LEU A 669 -1.42 -5.05 -16.65
C LEU A 669 -1.62 -6.29 -15.76
N ALA A 670 -0.56 -7.03 -15.42
CA ALA A 670 -0.68 -8.19 -14.53
C ALA A 670 -0.99 -7.75 -13.09
N LYS A 671 -1.59 -8.64 -12.31
CA LYS A 671 -2.05 -8.39 -10.92
C LYS A 671 -1.03 -7.66 -10.04
N GLY A 672 0.25 -8.05 -10.11
CA GLY A 672 1.32 -7.49 -9.28
C GLY A 672 1.81 -6.10 -9.69
N ASN A 673 1.35 -5.60 -10.84
CA ASN A 673 1.79 -4.37 -11.49
C ASN A 673 0.65 -3.33 -11.51
N LEU A 674 0.33 -2.77 -12.68
CA LEU A 674 -0.67 -1.72 -12.89
C LEU A 674 -1.84 -2.29 -13.68
N PRO A 675 -2.77 -3.05 -13.07
CA PRO A 675 -3.86 -3.72 -13.79
C PRO A 675 -4.80 -2.75 -14.54
N LEU A 676 -4.80 -1.48 -14.12
CA LEU A 676 -5.54 -0.38 -14.73
C LEU A 676 -4.63 0.68 -15.39
N LEU A 677 -3.33 0.36 -15.55
CA LEU A 677 -2.27 1.12 -16.23
C LEU A 677 -1.94 2.51 -15.67
N SER A 678 -2.90 3.43 -15.70
CA SER A 678 -2.72 4.85 -15.42
C SER A 678 -3.08 5.24 -13.98
N THR A 679 -3.56 4.26 -13.20
CA THR A 679 -3.79 4.36 -11.77
C THR A 679 -3.20 3.13 -11.06
N TRP A 680 -2.84 3.30 -9.79
CA TRP A 680 -2.35 2.23 -8.91
C TRP A 680 -3.49 1.49 -8.19
N LEU A 681 -4.74 1.85 -8.48
CA LEU A 681 -5.93 1.21 -7.94
C LEU A 681 -5.99 -0.27 -8.35
N ARG A 682 -6.22 -1.15 -7.38
CA ARG A 682 -6.38 -2.59 -7.61
C ARG A 682 -7.21 -3.28 -6.54
N LEU A 683 -7.70 -4.47 -6.89
CA LEU A 683 -8.21 -5.42 -5.90
C LEU A 683 -7.03 -6.14 -5.24
N ASP A 684 -7.20 -6.53 -3.97
CA ASP A 684 -6.20 -7.35 -3.28
C ASP A 684 -6.35 -8.86 -3.57
N ASP A 685 -7.33 -9.25 -4.40
CA ASP A 685 -7.55 -10.61 -4.88
C ASP A 685 -7.06 -10.83 -6.34
N GLU A 686 -7.41 -11.96 -6.96
CA GLU A 686 -6.95 -12.34 -8.32
C GLU A 686 -7.67 -11.60 -9.46
N ARG A 687 -8.72 -10.85 -9.17
CA ARG A 687 -9.59 -10.23 -10.18
C ARG A 687 -9.09 -8.84 -10.55
N LYS A 688 -9.32 -8.43 -11.80
CA LYS A 688 -9.15 -7.03 -12.23
C LYS A 688 -10.38 -6.18 -11.91
N THR A 689 -11.55 -6.82 -11.96
CA THR A 689 -12.84 -6.18 -11.71
C THR A 689 -13.73 -7.11 -10.86
N VAL A 690 -14.69 -6.52 -10.18
CA VAL A 690 -15.73 -7.22 -9.41
C VAL A 690 -17.10 -6.96 -10.00
N HIS A 691 -18.08 -7.81 -9.69
CA HIS A 691 -19.43 -7.56 -10.13
C HIS A 691 -20.11 -6.48 -9.27
N ALA A 692 -21.02 -5.70 -9.85
CA ALA A 692 -21.72 -4.63 -9.14
C ALA A 692 -22.44 -5.11 -7.86
N GLU A 693 -23.05 -6.31 -7.86
CA GLU A 693 -23.72 -6.86 -6.66
C GLU A 693 -22.77 -7.18 -5.49
N GLU A 694 -21.45 -7.24 -5.73
CA GLU A 694 -20.48 -7.44 -4.65
C GLU A 694 -20.26 -6.17 -3.82
N TRP A 695 -20.63 -5.02 -4.37
CA TRP A 695 -20.62 -3.76 -3.64
C TRP A 695 -21.84 -3.66 -2.72
N VAL A 696 -21.59 -3.18 -1.51
CA VAL A 696 -22.64 -2.81 -0.56
C VAL A 696 -23.00 -1.36 -0.82
N ASN A 697 -24.27 -1.13 -1.12
CA ASN A 697 -24.85 0.20 -1.25
C ASN A 697 -24.63 0.98 0.06
N SER A 698 -24.09 2.20 -0.03
CA SER A 698 -23.72 3.01 1.14
C SER A 698 -24.92 3.38 2.03
N ALA A 699 -26.15 3.41 1.50
CA ALA A 699 -27.37 3.63 2.29
C ALA A 699 -27.66 2.50 3.29
N ALA A 700 -27.14 1.29 3.07
CA ALA A 700 -27.25 0.21 4.04
C ALA A 700 -26.51 0.53 5.35
N CYS A 701 -25.48 1.38 5.30
CA CYS A 701 -24.74 1.83 6.48
C CYS A 701 -25.58 2.77 7.36
N ALA A 702 -26.57 3.47 6.79
CA ALA A 702 -27.40 4.45 7.49
C ALA A 702 -28.28 3.82 8.59
N GLU A 703 -28.50 2.50 8.57
CA GLU A 703 -29.27 1.80 9.61
C GLU A 703 -28.63 1.89 11.00
N CYS A 704 -27.29 1.99 11.06
CA CYS A 704 -26.54 2.12 12.31
C CYS A 704 -25.65 3.37 12.36
N HIS A 705 -25.38 4.01 11.21
CA HIS A 705 -24.49 5.16 11.07
C HIS A 705 -25.21 6.35 10.43
N SER A 706 -26.44 6.63 10.88
CA SER A 706 -27.31 7.66 10.28
C SER A 706 -26.63 9.03 10.15
N ASP A 707 -26.07 9.56 11.25
CA ASP A 707 -25.36 10.84 11.26
C ASP A 707 -24.18 10.90 10.27
N MET A 708 -23.42 9.80 10.14
CA MET A 708 -22.25 9.75 9.25
C MET A 708 -22.69 9.67 7.79
N PHE A 709 -23.75 8.91 7.51
CA PHE A 709 -24.34 8.81 6.17
C PHE A 709 -24.87 10.17 5.72
N ASP A 710 -25.63 10.88 6.56
CA ASP A 710 -26.18 12.20 6.22
C ASP A 710 -25.09 13.23 5.91
N GLN A 711 -23.95 13.15 6.61
CA GLN A 711 -22.78 13.99 6.34
C GLN A 711 -22.15 13.66 4.97
N TRP A 712 -22.00 12.37 4.66
CA TRP A 712 -21.39 11.90 3.41
C TRP A 712 -22.31 12.10 2.20
N ALA A 713 -23.62 11.90 2.36
CA ALA A 713 -24.58 11.81 1.28
C ALA A 713 -24.66 13.08 0.42
N ASP A 714 -24.38 14.26 0.97
CA ASP A 714 -24.35 15.52 0.20
C ASP A 714 -22.92 16.03 -0.08
N SER A 715 -21.90 15.32 0.44
CA SER A 715 -20.49 15.68 0.29
C SER A 715 -20.02 15.57 -1.16
N LEU A 716 -18.89 16.22 -1.47
CA LEU A 716 -18.27 16.03 -2.78
C LEU A 716 -17.65 14.66 -2.96
N HIS A 717 -17.30 13.94 -1.90
CA HIS A 717 -16.73 12.61 -2.04
C HIS A 717 -17.75 11.61 -2.62
N ARG A 718 -19.04 11.75 -2.30
CA ARG A 718 -20.09 11.02 -3.01
C ARG A 718 -20.29 11.52 -4.44
N LEU A 719 -20.19 12.82 -4.70
CA LEU A 719 -20.71 13.38 -5.96
C LEU A 719 -19.62 13.90 -6.90
N MET A 720 -18.41 13.38 -6.79
CA MET A 720 -17.25 13.80 -7.60
C MET A 720 -17.10 13.08 -8.95
N GLY A 721 -17.83 11.98 -9.17
CA GLY A 721 -17.89 11.23 -10.43
C GLY A 721 -18.97 11.76 -11.37
N ASP A 722 -19.98 10.94 -11.67
CA ASP A 722 -21.03 11.27 -12.64
C ASP A 722 -21.84 12.54 -12.32
N SER A 723 -21.93 12.89 -11.05
CA SER A 723 -22.57 14.13 -10.59
C SER A 723 -21.74 15.39 -10.75
N ASN A 724 -20.46 15.34 -11.11
CA ASN A 724 -19.64 16.56 -11.18
C ASN A 724 -19.50 17.05 -12.63
N PRO A 725 -20.24 18.10 -13.05
CA PRO A 725 -20.23 18.55 -14.44
C PRO A 725 -18.88 19.13 -14.88
N TYR A 726 -18.13 19.76 -13.97
CA TYR A 726 -16.78 20.27 -14.26
C TYR A 726 -15.82 19.11 -14.53
N TYR A 727 -15.88 18.05 -13.72
CA TYR A 727 -15.09 16.84 -13.91
C TYR A 727 -15.41 16.16 -15.24
N LYS A 728 -16.68 15.94 -15.56
CA LYS A 728 -17.08 15.24 -16.79
C LYS A 728 -16.59 15.93 -18.06
N VAL A 729 -16.60 17.26 -18.08
CA VAL A 729 -16.07 18.04 -19.21
C VAL A 729 -14.55 17.88 -19.32
N VAL A 730 -13.81 17.89 -18.21
CA VAL A 730 -12.35 17.67 -18.23
C VAL A 730 -12.00 16.24 -18.63
N GLU A 731 -12.73 15.25 -18.13
CA GLU A 731 -12.56 13.84 -18.52
C GLU A 731 -12.81 13.65 -20.02
N GLU A 732 -13.85 14.31 -20.57
CA GLU A 732 -14.14 14.29 -22.00
C GLU A 732 -13.03 14.94 -22.83
N VAL A 733 -12.50 16.09 -22.40
CA VAL A 733 -11.33 16.71 -23.06
C VAL A 733 -10.15 15.75 -23.04
N ALA A 734 -9.90 15.08 -21.91
CA ALA A 734 -8.81 14.13 -21.78
C ALA A 734 -8.94 12.95 -22.75
N ALA A 735 -10.14 12.40 -22.90
CA ALA A 735 -10.42 11.34 -23.87
C ALA A 735 -10.25 11.81 -25.33
N GLN A 736 -10.66 13.03 -25.65
CA GLN A 736 -10.49 13.60 -27.00
C GLN A 736 -9.03 13.88 -27.34
N THR A 737 -8.21 14.27 -26.37
CA THR A 737 -6.81 14.62 -26.61
C THR A 737 -5.85 13.44 -26.48
N GLU A 738 -6.11 12.51 -25.56
CA GLU A 738 -5.20 11.40 -25.24
C GLU A 738 -5.77 10.04 -25.66
N GLY A 739 -7.10 9.87 -25.66
CA GLY A 739 -7.79 8.61 -25.98
C GLY A 739 -8.63 8.09 -24.82
N GLU A 740 -9.62 7.25 -25.12
CA GLU A 740 -10.61 6.76 -24.14
C GLU A 740 -10.00 6.07 -22.91
N GLU A 741 -8.90 5.34 -23.10
CA GLU A 741 -8.21 4.63 -22.01
C GLU A 741 -7.61 5.58 -20.96
N PHE A 742 -7.34 6.84 -21.32
CA PHE A 742 -6.81 7.84 -20.41
C PHE A 742 -7.79 8.17 -19.27
N ARG A 743 -9.11 8.03 -19.49
CA ARG A 743 -10.15 8.30 -18.47
C ARG A 743 -9.94 7.53 -17.18
N LYS A 744 -9.33 6.33 -17.26
CA LYS A 744 -9.05 5.47 -16.09
C LYS A 744 -8.19 6.16 -15.03
N TRP A 745 -7.31 7.07 -15.44
CA TRP A 745 -6.50 7.87 -14.51
C TRP A 745 -7.38 8.78 -13.65
N CYS A 746 -8.30 9.50 -14.31
CA CYS A 746 -9.27 10.39 -13.68
C CYS A 746 -10.22 9.61 -12.76
N MET A 747 -10.78 8.52 -13.29
CA MET A 747 -11.73 7.65 -12.58
C MET A 747 -11.12 6.95 -11.36
N GLY A 748 -9.79 6.73 -11.34
CA GLY A 748 -9.12 6.16 -10.17
C GLY A 748 -9.43 6.92 -8.87
N CYS A 749 -9.47 8.26 -8.94
CA CYS A 749 -9.84 9.11 -7.80
C CYS A 749 -11.34 9.46 -7.78
N HIS A 750 -11.94 9.70 -8.95
CA HIS A 750 -13.28 10.28 -9.06
C HIS A 750 -14.43 9.27 -9.16
N HIS A 751 -14.15 8.03 -9.55
CA HIS A 751 -15.15 6.97 -9.66
C HIS A 751 -14.53 5.56 -9.46
N PRO A 752 -13.77 5.31 -8.37
CA PRO A 752 -13.03 4.06 -8.19
C PRO A 752 -13.89 2.80 -8.14
N GLN A 753 -15.10 2.86 -7.56
CA GLN A 753 -16.04 1.72 -7.53
C GLN A 753 -16.50 1.34 -8.94
N GLY A 754 -16.82 2.35 -9.75
CA GLY A 754 -17.15 2.18 -11.16
C GLY A 754 -16.01 1.53 -11.93
N LEU A 755 -14.80 2.06 -11.77
CA LEU A 755 -13.60 1.55 -12.43
C LEU A 755 -13.28 0.10 -12.02
N LEU A 756 -13.39 -0.23 -10.73
CA LEU A 756 -13.23 -1.59 -10.20
C LEU A 756 -14.36 -2.54 -10.62
N THR A 757 -15.46 -2.02 -11.17
CA THR A 757 -16.54 -2.83 -11.76
C THR A 757 -16.38 -2.97 -13.29
N GLY A 758 -15.34 -2.36 -13.87
CA GLY A 758 -15.03 -2.42 -15.29
C GLY A 758 -15.60 -1.27 -16.11
N LEU A 759 -16.16 -0.23 -15.48
CA LEU A 759 -16.48 1.00 -16.20
C LEU A 759 -15.18 1.66 -16.68
N THR A 760 -15.20 2.15 -17.92
CA THR A 760 -14.05 2.81 -18.55
C THR A 760 -14.26 4.30 -18.78
N ALA A 761 -15.47 4.81 -18.49
CA ALA A 761 -15.82 6.21 -18.66
C ALA A 761 -16.96 6.62 -17.70
N THR A 762 -17.03 7.91 -17.37
CA THR A 762 -18.06 8.48 -16.49
C THR A 762 -19.23 9.01 -17.33
N ILE A 763 -20.09 8.08 -17.80
CA ILE A 763 -21.11 8.34 -18.84
C ILE A 763 -22.55 8.41 -18.32
N GLU A 764 -22.80 8.05 -17.06
CA GLU A 764 -24.14 7.99 -16.51
C GLU A 764 -24.71 9.40 -16.22
N LYS A 765 -26.04 9.46 -16.12
CA LYS A 765 -26.70 10.70 -15.71
C LYS A 765 -26.57 10.86 -14.20
N GLY A 766 -25.65 11.72 -13.78
CA GLY A 766 -25.41 11.98 -12.36
C GLY A 766 -26.59 12.61 -11.60
N HIS A 767 -26.43 12.66 -10.29
CA HIS A 767 -27.39 13.10 -9.29
C HIS A 767 -27.01 14.44 -8.60
N MET A 768 -26.40 15.38 -9.34
CA MET A 768 -25.81 16.60 -8.76
C MET A 768 -26.75 17.44 -7.87
N PHE A 769 -28.05 17.41 -8.13
CA PHE A 769 -29.07 18.20 -7.44
C PHE A 769 -29.86 17.40 -6.38
N GLU A 770 -29.59 16.11 -6.24
CA GLU A 770 -30.23 15.26 -5.23
C GLU A 770 -29.78 15.64 -3.82
N LYS A 771 -30.60 15.38 -2.80
CA LYS A 771 -30.27 15.59 -1.40
C LYS A 771 -30.46 14.30 -0.60
N GLY A 772 -29.62 14.06 0.39
CA GLY A 772 -29.85 13.02 1.41
C GLY A 772 -29.83 11.56 0.91
N GLY A 773 -29.29 11.29 -0.27
CA GLY A 773 -29.12 9.91 -0.75
C GLY A 773 -30.41 9.21 -1.21
N GLU A 774 -31.44 9.97 -1.62
CA GLU A 774 -32.72 9.44 -2.10
C GLU A 774 -32.57 8.30 -3.14
N THR A 775 -31.65 8.42 -4.09
CA THR A 775 -31.43 7.38 -5.11
C THR A 775 -30.80 6.12 -4.52
N LEU A 776 -29.88 6.27 -3.57
CA LEU A 776 -29.24 5.16 -2.88
C LEU A 776 -30.26 4.36 -2.06
N PHE A 777 -31.13 5.05 -1.31
CA PHE A 777 -32.21 4.39 -0.55
C PHE A 777 -33.18 3.67 -1.47
N LYS A 778 -33.54 4.29 -2.60
CA LYS A 778 -34.41 3.65 -3.59
C LYS A 778 -33.75 2.40 -4.19
N ALA A 779 -32.47 2.47 -4.55
CA ALA A 779 -31.74 1.31 -5.06
C ALA A 779 -31.67 0.18 -4.03
N LEU A 780 -31.45 0.51 -2.75
CA LEU A 780 -31.46 -0.43 -1.63
C LEU A 780 -32.83 -1.10 -1.44
N GLU A 781 -33.92 -0.32 -1.45
CA GLU A 781 -35.29 -0.82 -1.35
C GLU A 781 -35.65 -1.75 -2.52
N GLU A 782 -35.25 -1.38 -3.72
CA GLU A 782 -35.44 -2.16 -4.95
C GLU A 782 -34.45 -3.35 -5.06
N LYS A 783 -33.52 -3.50 -4.12
CA LYS A 783 -32.45 -4.52 -4.11
C LYS A 783 -31.61 -4.52 -5.38
N LYS A 784 -31.39 -3.32 -5.95
CA LYS A 784 -30.51 -3.09 -7.10
C LYS A 784 -29.11 -2.72 -6.63
N PRO A 785 -28.05 -3.23 -7.29
CA PRO A 785 -26.71 -2.71 -7.09
C PRO A 785 -26.67 -1.23 -7.40
N ASP A 786 -25.95 -0.51 -6.56
CA ASP A 786 -25.61 0.89 -6.80
C ASP A 786 -24.08 0.98 -6.69
N LEU A 787 -23.46 1.41 -7.79
CA LEU A 787 -22.07 1.80 -7.77
C LEU A 787 -22.10 3.24 -7.31
N ASP A 788 -21.91 3.46 -6.01
CA ASP A 788 -21.94 4.80 -5.44
C ASP A 788 -21.12 5.72 -6.35
N GLU A 789 -21.72 6.82 -6.79
CA GLU A 789 -20.94 7.82 -7.50
C GLU A 789 -19.79 8.29 -6.58
N GLY A 790 -18.62 8.62 -7.14
CA GLY A 790 -17.49 9.02 -6.30
C GLY A 790 -16.89 7.88 -5.47
N THR A 791 -16.68 8.15 -4.18
CA THR A 791 -16.17 7.20 -3.17
C THR A 791 -17.21 6.94 -2.09
N GLY A 792 -17.75 5.72 -2.11
CA GLY A 792 -18.70 5.18 -1.15
C GLY A 792 -18.08 4.67 0.14
N CYS A 793 -18.96 4.41 1.12
CA CYS A 793 -18.60 3.94 2.45
C CYS A 793 -17.79 2.63 2.37
N LEU A 794 -18.25 1.66 1.58
CA LEU A 794 -17.58 0.37 1.47
C LEU A 794 -16.18 0.52 0.87
N PHE A 795 -16.03 1.33 -0.18
CA PHE A 795 -14.73 1.56 -0.82
C PHE A 795 -13.72 2.11 0.19
N CYS A 796 -14.01 3.24 0.84
CA CYS A 796 -13.09 3.85 1.79
C CYS A 796 -12.79 2.93 2.98
N HIS A 797 -13.79 2.21 3.48
CA HIS A 797 -13.61 1.32 4.64
C HIS A 797 -13.05 -0.06 4.30
N ARG A 798 -12.77 -0.35 3.02
CA ARG A 798 -12.17 -1.61 2.57
C ARG A 798 -10.88 -1.45 1.77
N ILE A 799 -10.24 -0.30 1.84
CA ILE A 799 -8.84 -0.15 1.45
C ILE A 799 -8.01 -0.98 2.43
N THR A 800 -7.32 -2.00 1.94
CA THR A 800 -6.48 -2.88 2.75
C THR A 800 -5.02 -2.47 2.76
N LYS A 801 -4.58 -1.71 1.75
CA LYS A 801 -3.21 -1.23 1.63
C LYS A 801 -3.15 0.10 0.85
N LEU A 802 -2.24 0.97 1.28
CA LEU A 802 -1.77 2.13 0.53
C LEU A 802 -0.46 1.74 -0.17
N GLU A 803 -0.33 2.01 -1.46
CA GLU A 803 0.94 1.83 -2.17
C GLU A 803 1.74 3.13 -2.12
N ASP A 804 3.03 3.04 -1.77
CA ASP A 804 3.96 4.17 -1.67
C ASP A 804 4.40 4.65 -3.08
N ALA A 805 3.42 5.04 -3.89
CA ALA A 805 3.64 5.45 -5.28
C ALA A 805 4.45 6.74 -5.40
N ARG A 806 4.48 7.58 -4.35
CA ARG A 806 5.08 8.92 -4.38
C ARG A 806 5.80 9.28 -3.07
N GLY A 807 6.79 8.49 -2.68
CA GLY A 807 7.68 8.81 -1.57
C GLY A 807 7.87 7.65 -0.59
N LYS A 808 8.03 7.95 0.70
CA LYS A 808 8.20 6.94 1.75
C LYS A 808 6.89 6.30 2.20
N LYS A 809 5.85 7.12 2.28
CA LYS A 809 4.52 6.76 2.79
C LYS A 809 3.38 7.45 2.04
N ALA A 810 3.75 8.31 1.10
CA ALA A 810 2.82 9.08 0.31
C ALA A 810 2.43 8.28 -0.94
N GLY A 811 1.13 8.17 -1.13
CA GLY A 811 0.52 7.67 -2.34
C GLY A 811 0.41 8.73 -3.43
N GLY A 812 -0.26 8.36 -4.51
CA GLY A 812 -0.68 9.25 -5.59
C GLY A 812 -1.37 8.47 -6.72
N ASN A 813 -2.19 9.14 -7.50
CA ASN A 813 -2.97 8.52 -8.59
C ASN A 813 -3.81 7.30 -8.15
N ALA A 814 -4.52 7.44 -7.03
CA ALA A 814 -5.39 6.45 -6.39
C ALA A 814 -4.68 5.13 -6.06
N SER A 815 -3.56 5.22 -5.36
CA SER A 815 -2.69 4.09 -5.05
C SER A 815 -3.21 3.19 -3.91
N PHE A 816 -4.37 2.58 -4.15
CA PHE A 816 -5.09 1.71 -3.21
C PHE A 816 -5.09 0.23 -3.63
N SER A 817 -4.99 -0.65 -2.64
CA SER A 817 -5.52 -2.02 -2.76
C SER A 817 -6.82 -2.14 -1.96
N VAL A 818 -7.86 -2.70 -2.57
CA VAL A 818 -9.22 -2.77 -2.01
C VAL A 818 -9.70 -4.22 -1.91
N ASN A 819 -10.37 -4.57 -0.82
CA ASN A 819 -10.95 -5.90 -0.62
C ASN A 819 -12.47 -5.86 -0.47
N VAL A 820 -13.21 -6.40 -1.44
CA VAL A 820 -14.68 -6.41 -1.37
C VAL A 820 -15.27 -7.72 -0.81
N LYS A 821 -14.49 -8.79 -0.64
CA LYS A 821 -15.00 -10.15 -0.41
C LYS A 821 -14.69 -10.74 0.97
N ASP A 822 -13.46 -10.63 1.44
CA ASP A 822 -12.94 -11.41 2.57
C ASP A 822 -13.16 -10.70 3.91
N ARG A 823 -14.39 -10.19 4.11
CA ARG A 823 -14.80 -9.61 5.38
C ARG A 823 -15.44 -10.68 6.26
N GLU A 824 -15.18 -10.60 7.56
CA GLU A 824 -15.84 -11.49 8.50
C GLU A 824 -17.33 -11.15 8.58
N LEU A 825 -18.18 -12.15 8.39
CA LEU A 825 -19.64 -11.98 8.35
C LEU A 825 -20.33 -12.61 9.56
N TYR A 826 -21.35 -11.93 10.05
CA TYR A 826 -22.28 -12.48 11.05
C TYR A 826 -23.30 -13.40 10.38
N ILE A 827 -23.93 -14.29 11.16
CA ILE A 827 -24.93 -15.20 10.63
C ILE A 827 -26.12 -14.37 10.15
N PHE A 828 -26.50 -14.56 8.88
CA PHE A 828 -27.58 -13.85 8.18
C PHE A 828 -27.32 -12.37 7.82
N GLU A 829 -26.11 -11.85 8.02
CA GLU A 829 -25.79 -10.46 7.72
C GLU A 829 -26.14 -10.06 6.27
N ASN A 830 -25.77 -10.88 5.27
CA ASN A 830 -26.10 -10.62 3.86
C ASN A 830 -27.37 -11.35 3.38
N SER A 831 -28.28 -11.72 4.29
CA SER A 831 -29.52 -12.42 3.91
C SER A 831 -30.43 -11.50 3.10
N LYS A 832 -30.99 -12.00 1.98
CA LYS A 832 -32.03 -11.27 1.21
C LYS A 832 -33.40 -11.25 1.90
N ASN A 833 -33.58 -12.07 2.95
CA ASN A 833 -34.78 -12.08 3.79
C ASN A 833 -34.64 -11.09 4.94
N ASP A 834 -35.57 -10.15 5.04
CA ASP A 834 -35.49 -8.99 5.93
C ASP A 834 -35.46 -9.39 7.42
N LEU A 835 -36.19 -10.43 7.83
CA LEU A 835 -36.17 -10.91 9.22
C LEU A 835 -34.82 -11.55 9.60
N LEU A 836 -34.22 -12.30 8.67
CA LEU A 836 -32.91 -12.90 8.89
C LEU A 836 -31.81 -11.82 8.85
N ASN A 837 -31.88 -10.86 7.94
CA ASN A 837 -30.95 -9.72 7.91
C ASN A 837 -31.06 -8.87 9.17
N TRP A 838 -32.27 -8.59 9.65
CA TRP A 838 -32.51 -7.96 10.95
C TRP A 838 -31.78 -8.72 12.07
N ALA A 839 -31.87 -10.06 12.10
CA ALA A 839 -31.13 -10.87 13.09
C ALA A 839 -29.61 -10.77 12.91
N GLY A 840 -29.11 -10.61 11.68
CA GLY A 840 -27.70 -10.32 11.38
C GLY A 840 -27.25 -8.97 11.96
N ASN A 841 -28.00 -7.89 11.69
CA ASN A 841 -27.71 -6.54 12.17
C ASN A 841 -27.70 -6.47 13.71
N HIS A 842 -28.61 -7.20 14.36
CA HIS A 842 -28.65 -7.25 15.83
C HIS A 842 -27.48 -8.03 16.43
N GLN A 843 -26.95 -9.03 15.72
CA GLN A 843 -25.70 -9.70 16.12
C GLN A 843 -24.49 -8.76 16.00
N ILE A 844 -24.44 -7.88 14.99
CA ILE A 844 -23.42 -6.83 14.88
C ILE A 844 -23.47 -5.92 16.11
N ASN A 845 -24.65 -5.39 16.44
CA ASN A 845 -24.85 -4.55 17.63
C ASN A 845 -24.51 -5.27 18.96
N ALA A 846 -24.69 -6.59 19.02
CA ALA A 846 -24.36 -7.38 20.20
C ALA A 846 -22.85 -7.57 20.40
N LYS A 847 -22.08 -7.73 19.31
CA LYS A 847 -20.62 -7.91 19.35
C LYS A 847 -19.95 -7.12 18.22
N PRO A 848 -19.88 -5.78 18.27
CA PRO A 848 -19.48 -4.93 17.13
C PRO A 848 -17.99 -4.99 16.77
N GLU A 849 -17.14 -5.60 17.60
CA GLU A 849 -15.69 -5.61 17.44
C GLU A 849 -15.23 -6.27 16.13
N VAL A 850 -15.92 -7.31 15.66
CA VAL A 850 -15.57 -8.02 14.42
C VAL A 850 -15.97 -7.22 13.19
N HIS A 851 -17.12 -6.56 13.24
CA HIS A 851 -17.50 -5.56 12.25
C HIS A 851 -16.45 -4.44 12.18
N ALA A 852 -16.12 -3.81 13.31
CA ALA A 852 -15.12 -2.74 13.36
C ALA A 852 -13.76 -3.16 12.78
N LYS A 853 -13.25 -4.35 13.16
CA LYS A 853 -12.00 -4.90 12.62
C LYS A 853 -12.08 -5.20 11.12
N SER A 854 -13.25 -5.56 10.61
CA SER A 854 -13.45 -5.83 9.18
C SER A 854 -13.54 -4.56 8.32
N TYR A 855 -13.74 -3.38 8.92
CA TYR A 855 -13.93 -2.12 8.21
C TYR A 855 -12.94 -1.03 8.62
N SER A 856 -11.84 -1.41 9.29
CA SER A 856 -10.84 -0.47 9.79
C SER A 856 -9.43 -0.96 9.52
N GLN A 857 -8.56 -0.04 9.10
CA GLN A 857 -7.11 -0.23 9.07
C GLN A 857 -6.41 0.75 10.01
N PRO A 858 -5.20 0.44 10.50
CA PRO A 858 -4.44 1.35 11.34
C PRO A 858 -4.22 2.75 10.72
N PHE A 859 -3.99 2.81 9.40
CA PHE A 859 -3.70 4.04 8.66
C PHE A 859 -4.94 4.92 8.38
N TYR A 860 -6.17 4.49 8.70
CA TYR A 860 -7.37 5.31 8.48
C TYR A 860 -7.45 6.57 9.35
N LYS A 861 -6.57 6.69 10.35
CA LYS A 861 -6.45 7.87 11.20
C LYS A 861 -5.28 8.78 10.79
N ASP A 862 -4.58 8.42 9.73
CA ASP A 862 -3.39 9.12 9.28
C ASP A 862 -3.69 9.88 7.98
N SER A 863 -3.09 11.06 7.84
CA SER A 863 -3.11 11.85 6.61
C SER A 863 -2.57 11.08 5.38
N GLU A 864 -1.76 10.03 5.60
CA GLU A 864 -1.27 9.12 4.57
C GLU A 864 -2.42 8.58 3.68
N LEU A 865 -3.60 8.28 4.24
CA LEU A 865 -4.76 7.83 3.46
C LEU A 865 -5.15 8.85 2.39
N CYS A 866 -5.17 10.14 2.73
CA CYS A 866 -5.59 11.22 1.84
C CYS A 866 -4.59 11.42 0.68
N SER A 867 -3.30 11.11 0.90
CA SER A 867 -2.23 11.32 -0.08
C SER A 867 -2.45 10.56 -1.39
N THR A 868 -3.12 9.43 -1.35
CA THR A 868 -3.41 8.56 -2.50
C THR A 868 -4.23 9.26 -3.61
N CYS A 869 -5.16 10.14 -3.26
CA CYS A 869 -5.94 10.95 -4.21
C CYS A 869 -5.52 12.42 -4.23
N HIS A 870 -5.03 12.96 -3.10
CA HIS A 870 -4.63 14.37 -2.98
C HIS A 870 -3.16 14.64 -3.35
N ASN A 871 -2.46 13.61 -3.85
CA ASN A 871 -1.27 13.75 -4.67
C ASN A 871 -1.57 13.21 -6.07
N GLU A 872 -1.20 13.99 -7.08
CA GLU A 872 -1.49 13.69 -8.48
C GLU A 872 -0.26 14.00 -9.33
N PHE A 873 0.08 13.08 -10.22
CA PHE A 873 1.14 13.27 -11.19
C PHE A 873 0.76 12.70 -12.56
N ALA A 874 1.28 13.31 -13.62
CA ALA A 874 0.96 12.92 -14.99
C ALA A 874 1.46 11.48 -15.29
N PRO A 875 0.62 10.60 -15.87
CA PRO A 875 1.05 9.24 -16.25
C PRO A 875 2.22 9.26 -17.25
N GLY A 876 3.23 8.42 -17.03
CA GLY A 876 4.41 8.33 -17.90
C GLY A 876 5.48 9.39 -17.61
N THR A 877 5.16 10.68 -17.70
CA THR A 877 6.12 11.78 -17.43
C THR A 877 6.39 11.97 -15.93
N GLY A 878 5.46 11.60 -15.06
CA GLY A 878 5.61 11.75 -13.61
C GLY A 878 5.62 13.20 -13.13
N ALA A 879 5.27 14.17 -13.98
CA ALA A 879 5.23 15.58 -13.60
C ALA A 879 4.18 15.79 -12.50
N VAL A 880 4.60 16.39 -11.37
CA VAL A 880 3.74 16.55 -10.20
C VAL A 880 2.74 17.68 -10.42
N ILE A 881 1.46 17.33 -10.55
CA ILE A 881 0.36 18.25 -10.80
C ILE A 881 -0.19 18.76 -9.46
N VAL A 882 -0.47 17.85 -8.53
CA VAL A 882 -0.99 18.16 -7.19
C VAL A 882 -0.10 17.50 -6.13
N ASP A 883 0.25 18.28 -5.10
CA ASP A 883 1.11 17.85 -3.99
C ASP A 883 0.56 18.33 -2.63
N THR A 884 -0.74 18.19 -2.41
CA THR A 884 -1.36 18.75 -1.20
C THR A 884 -0.82 18.07 0.06
N TYR A 885 -0.59 16.75 0.03
CA TYR A 885 -0.01 16.06 1.17
C TYR A 885 1.45 16.47 1.40
N GLY A 886 2.27 16.59 0.35
CA GLY A 886 3.68 17.00 0.54
C GLY A 886 3.83 18.48 0.89
N GLU A 887 2.86 19.33 0.56
CA GLU A 887 2.74 20.68 1.12
C GLU A 887 2.46 20.65 2.63
N TRP A 888 1.56 19.77 3.08
CA TRP A 888 1.26 19.55 4.50
C TRP A 888 2.40 18.92 5.28
N GLU A 889 3.05 17.91 4.72
CA GLU A 889 4.16 17.19 5.35
C GLU A 889 5.30 18.13 5.72
N LYS A 890 5.52 19.20 4.94
CA LYS A 890 6.55 20.22 5.15
C LYS A 890 6.11 21.38 6.06
N SER A 891 4.84 21.42 6.45
CA SER A 891 4.27 22.49 7.26
C SER A 891 4.51 22.27 8.76
N GLU A 892 4.29 23.30 9.57
CA GLU A 892 4.38 23.16 11.03
C GLU A 892 3.26 22.30 11.63
N TYR A 893 2.20 22.03 10.85
CA TYR A 893 1.09 21.16 11.25
C TYR A 893 1.46 19.68 11.22
N ASN A 894 2.49 19.27 10.46
CA ASN A 894 3.04 17.93 10.56
C ASN A 894 4.12 17.85 11.65
N ASN A 895 3.70 17.96 12.92
CA ASN A 895 4.61 17.91 14.06
C ASN A 895 4.30 16.76 15.03
N PRO A 896 4.57 15.49 14.67
CA PRO A 896 4.23 14.33 15.51
C PRO A 896 4.90 14.34 16.90
N ASP A 897 5.97 15.13 17.09
CA ASP A 897 6.66 15.28 18.38
C ASP A 897 5.96 16.25 19.34
N ASP A 898 5.09 17.15 18.84
CA ASP A 898 4.30 18.10 19.63
C ASP A 898 2.81 18.02 19.23
N PRO A 899 2.02 17.17 19.93
CA PRO A 899 0.59 17.01 19.65
C PRO A 899 -0.25 18.29 19.72
N SER A 900 0.25 19.37 20.36
CA SER A 900 -0.47 20.66 20.39
C SER A 900 -0.34 21.44 19.08
N LYS A 901 0.67 21.11 18.28
CA LYS A 901 0.96 21.70 16.96
C LYS A 901 0.66 20.75 15.82
N HIS A 902 0.70 19.43 16.08
CA HIS A 902 0.29 18.43 15.10
C HIS A 902 -1.21 18.58 14.77
N ARG A 903 -1.53 18.69 13.49
CA ARG A 903 -2.91 18.60 13.00
C ARG A 903 -2.90 17.88 11.66
N ASP A 904 -3.62 16.77 11.61
CA ASP A 904 -3.77 15.97 10.41
C ASP A 904 -4.85 16.52 9.47
N CYS A 905 -4.86 16.00 8.23
CA CYS A 905 -5.91 16.25 7.25
C CYS A 905 -7.31 15.97 7.85
N ILE A 906 -7.42 14.91 8.65
CA ILE A 906 -8.65 14.47 9.30
C ILE A 906 -9.10 15.46 10.38
N ASP A 907 -8.16 16.03 11.14
CA ASP A 907 -8.46 16.97 12.23
C ASP A 907 -9.09 18.27 11.72
N CYS A 908 -8.85 18.64 10.46
CA CYS A 908 -9.39 19.84 9.82
C CYS A 908 -10.57 19.54 8.88
N HIS A 909 -10.43 18.56 7.97
CA HIS A 909 -11.41 18.32 6.89
C HIS A 909 -12.52 17.35 7.27
N MET A 910 -12.33 16.56 8.33
CA MET A 910 -13.33 15.66 8.91
C MET A 910 -13.77 16.15 10.29
N HIS A 911 -13.72 17.47 10.50
CA HIS A 911 -13.99 18.13 11.76
C HIS A 911 -15.44 18.61 11.88
N GLY A 912 -16.12 18.34 13.00
CA GLY A 912 -17.55 18.59 13.16
C GLY A 912 -17.98 20.06 13.18
N ASP A 913 -17.09 20.99 13.55
CA ASP A 913 -17.35 22.43 13.59
C ASP A 913 -16.11 23.24 13.17
N ILE A 914 -16.16 23.79 11.96
CA ILE A 914 -15.00 24.45 11.34
C ILE A 914 -14.42 25.55 12.22
N LYS A 915 -15.24 26.33 12.94
CA LYS A 915 -14.75 27.42 13.80
C LYS A 915 -14.01 26.95 15.05
N ARG A 916 -14.07 25.65 15.36
CA ARG A 916 -13.48 25.02 16.55
C ARG A 916 -12.38 24.03 16.20
N ILE A 917 -11.84 24.08 14.97
CA ILE A 917 -10.70 23.26 14.57
C ILE A 917 -9.55 23.40 15.59
N GLY A 918 -9.14 22.27 16.17
CA GLY A 918 -8.17 22.20 17.28
C GLY A 918 -8.78 21.90 18.65
N GLU A 919 -10.10 21.91 18.76
CA GLU A 919 -10.83 21.43 19.92
C GLU A 919 -11.41 20.04 19.66
N ASN A 920 -11.59 19.23 20.70
CA ASN A 920 -12.32 17.98 20.54
C ASN A 920 -13.83 18.25 20.47
N ILE A 921 -14.52 17.61 19.52
CA ILE A 921 -15.98 17.70 19.38
C ILE A 921 -16.61 16.37 19.82
N PRO A 922 -17.27 16.32 20.99
CA PRO A 922 -17.90 15.09 21.45
C PRO A 922 -19.04 14.67 20.53
N GLY A 923 -19.18 13.37 20.30
CA GLY A 923 -20.24 12.84 19.46
C GLY A 923 -20.24 11.32 19.39
N ILE A 924 -21.17 10.76 18.61
CA ILE A 924 -21.30 9.33 18.37
C ILE A 924 -20.96 9.02 16.92
N SER A 925 -20.36 7.85 16.67
CA SER A 925 -20.16 7.36 15.29
C SER A 925 -21.22 6.34 14.87
N THR A 926 -21.99 5.82 15.81
CA THR A 926 -22.99 4.76 15.62
C THR A 926 -24.19 5.05 16.51
N ASP A 927 -25.38 4.79 16.03
CA ASP A 927 -26.63 5.10 16.71
C ASP A 927 -26.76 4.36 18.04
N GLY A 928 -26.85 5.12 19.14
CA GLY A 928 -26.83 4.57 20.50
C GLY A 928 -25.49 3.98 20.94
N GLY A 929 -24.41 4.23 20.19
CA GLY A 929 -23.05 3.85 20.56
C GLY A 929 -22.44 4.77 21.63
N ARG A 930 -21.18 4.48 21.99
CA ARG A 930 -20.42 5.29 22.94
C ARG A 930 -20.22 6.72 22.41
N VAL A 931 -20.44 7.71 23.28
CA VAL A 931 -19.98 9.09 23.08
C VAL A 931 -18.44 9.11 23.13
N LYS A 932 -17.84 9.51 22.02
CA LYS A 932 -16.41 9.74 21.88
C LYS A 932 -16.10 11.18 22.28
N ASP A 933 -14.91 11.40 22.82
CA ASP A 933 -14.45 12.74 23.18
C ASP A 933 -14.25 13.60 21.92
N ASN A 934 -13.78 12.99 20.83
CA ASN A 934 -13.70 13.61 19.50
C ASN A 934 -14.29 12.66 18.45
N VAL A 935 -15.34 13.11 17.74
CA VAL A 935 -15.95 12.37 16.64
C VAL A 935 -15.39 12.85 15.30
N VAL A 936 -15.01 11.90 14.45
CA VAL A 936 -14.59 12.16 13.07
C VAL A 936 -15.83 12.16 12.17
N THR A 937 -16.01 13.20 11.36
CA THR A 937 -17.20 13.45 10.54
C THR A 937 -16.93 13.21 9.05
N HIS A 938 -17.96 12.88 8.27
CA HIS A 938 -17.84 12.47 6.86
C HIS A 938 -18.34 13.52 5.86
N GLN A 939 -18.26 14.79 6.23
CA GLN A 939 -18.62 15.91 5.37
C GLN A 939 -17.50 16.35 4.41
N PHE A 940 -16.25 16.00 4.72
CA PHE A 940 -15.06 16.27 3.89
C PHE A 940 -14.96 17.74 3.45
N THR A 941 -15.09 18.66 4.41
CA THR A 941 -15.19 20.09 4.14
C THR A 941 -13.97 20.59 3.38
N GLY A 942 -14.17 21.16 2.19
CA GLY A 942 -13.11 21.74 1.37
C GLY A 942 -13.46 23.15 0.89
N ALA A 943 -12.84 23.59 -0.20
CA ALA A 943 -13.06 24.93 -0.74
C ALA A 943 -14.32 25.07 -1.62
N ASN A 944 -14.96 23.95 -2.00
CA ASN A 944 -16.03 23.95 -2.98
C ASN A 944 -17.40 24.18 -2.34
N HIS A 945 -17.64 25.42 -1.94
CA HIS A 945 -18.95 25.86 -1.45
C HIS A 945 -20.02 25.84 -2.55
N HIS A 946 -19.64 26.01 -3.82
CA HIS A 946 -20.57 26.15 -4.94
C HIS A 946 -21.34 24.86 -5.23
N LEU A 947 -20.66 23.78 -5.59
CA LEU A 947 -21.35 22.53 -5.95
C LEU A 947 -22.06 21.94 -4.74
N VAL A 948 -21.44 21.99 -3.56
CA VAL A 948 -22.06 21.52 -2.31
C VAL A 948 -23.33 22.31 -1.97
N GLY A 949 -23.30 23.64 -2.14
CA GLY A 949 -24.42 24.53 -1.84
C GLY A 949 -25.65 24.33 -2.71
N LEU A 950 -25.51 23.73 -3.90
CA LEU A 950 -26.67 23.33 -4.73
C LEU A 950 -27.58 22.33 -4.01
N ARG A 951 -27.05 21.59 -3.03
CA ARG A 951 -27.76 20.56 -2.27
C ARG A 951 -27.93 20.95 -0.81
N ASN A 952 -26.84 21.38 -0.17
CA ASN A 952 -26.74 21.50 1.27
C ASN A 952 -26.08 22.81 1.69
N GLU A 953 -26.91 23.77 2.13
CA GLU A 953 -26.47 25.11 2.56
C GLU A 953 -25.55 25.06 3.80
N LYS A 954 -25.78 24.11 4.72
CA LYS A 954 -24.94 23.94 5.91
C LYS A 954 -23.51 23.59 5.51
N LEU A 955 -23.33 22.59 4.63
CA LEU A 955 -22.01 22.18 4.17
C LEU A 955 -21.32 23.25 3.31
N ALA A 956 -22.09 24.04 2.55
CA ALA A 956 -21.56 25.21 1.84
C ALA A 956 -21.04 26.28 2.81
N ASN A 957 -21.80 26.58 3.87
CA ASN A 957 -21.36 27.51 4.91
C ASN A 957 -20.10 27.04 5.62
N MET A 958 -19.97 25.74 5.91
CA MET A 958 -18.74 25.18 6.47
C MET A 958 -17.53 25.38 5.53
N SER A 959 -17.73 25.24 4.23
CA SER A 959 -16.69 25.51 3.22
C SER A 959 -16.29 26.99 3.20
N ILE A 960 -17.27 27.90 3.31
CA ILE A 960 -17.04 29.36 3.39
C ILE A 960 -16.30 29.72 4.67
N GLU A 961 -16.69 29.17 5.82
CA GLU A 961 -16.02 29.37 7.11
C GLU A 961 -14.57 28.90 7.04
N LEU A 962 -14.31 27.74 6.43
CA LEU A 962 -12.96 27.21 6.28
C LEU A 962 -12.08 28.16 5.44
N LEU A 963 -12.64 28.69 4.35
CA LEU A 963 -11.97 29.71 3.53
C LEU A 963 -11.70 31.00 4.32
N GLN A 964 -12.67 31.48 5.11
CA GLN A 964 -12.54 32.73 5.87
C GLN A 964 -11.49 32.64 6.99
N MET A 965 -11.25 31.45 7.54
CA MET A 965 -10.23 31.25 8.57
C MET A 965 -8.84 30.94 8.01
N ALA A 966 -8.72 30.65 6.72
CA ALA A 966 -7.45 30.19 6.13
C ALA A 966 -6.40 31.31 6.02
N ALA A 967 -6.83 32.57 5.90
CA ALA A 967 -5.94 33.67 5.56
C ALA A 967 -6.23 34.99 6.28
N GLU A 968 -5.17 35.77 6.45
CA GLU A 968 -5.21 37.16 6.90
C GLU A 968 -4.57 38.07 5.85
N VAL A 969 -5.00 39.34 5.82
CA VAL A 969 -4.42 40.36 4.94
C VAL A 969 -3.99 41.57 5.77
N GLU A 970 -2.83 42.12 5.47
CA GLU A 970 -2.29 43.33 6.08
C GLU A 970 -1.83 44.30 5.00
N ASN A 971 -2.05 45.59 5.24
CA ASN A 971 -1.58 46.66 4.37
C ASN A 971 -0.49 47.46 5.08
N SER A 972 0.58 47.80 4.38
CA SER A 972 1.63 48.71 4.85
C SER A 972 2.15 49.55 3.70
N ILE A 973 2.81 50.68 4.00
CA ILE A 973 3.58 51.44 3.01
C ILE A 973 5.04 51.05 3.18
N THR A 974 5.70 50.75 2.06
CA THR A 974 7.13 50.45 2.04
C THR A 974 7.95 51.74 2.13
N PRO A 975 9.25 51.67 2.51
CA PRO A 975 10.10 52.86 2.57
C PRO A 975 10.23 53.64 1.24
N ASP A 976 10.02 52.98 0.11
CA ASP A 976 10.00 53.55 -1.24
C ASP A 976 8.61 54.09 -1.67
N GLY A 977 7.62 54.11 -0.76
CA GLY A 977 6.31 54.72 -0.99
C GLY A 977 5.28 53.85 -1.70
N GLN A 978 5.57 52.57 -1.94
CA GLN A 978 4.62 51.64 -2.53
C GLN A 978 3.67 51.07 -1.47
N LEU A 979 2.43 50.74 -1.89
CA LEU A 979 1.53 49.95 -1.06
C LEU A 979 1.98 48.49 -1.09
N ASN A 980 2.31 47.93 0.08
CA ASN A 980 2.54 46.51 0.27
C ASN A 980 1.30 45.85 0.87
N VAL A 981 0.75 44.88 0.15
CA VAL A 981 -0.30 44.01 0.64
C VAL A 981 0.32 42.65 0.99
N ARG A 982 0.33 42.32 2.27
CA ARG A 982 0.75 41.00 2.76
C ARG A 982 -0.44 40.09 2.92
N VAL A 983 -0.43 38.94 2.27
CA VAL A 983 -1.40 37.86 2.50
C VAL A 983 -0.72 36.73 3.27
N LYS A 984 -1.23 36.40 4.45
CA LYS A 984 -0.72 35.35 5.33
C LYS A 984 -1.61 34.13 5.25
N ASN A 985 -1.01 32.94 5.18
CA ASN A 985 -1.71 31.68 5.38
C ASN A 985 -1.58 31.29 6.86
N VAL A 986 -2.68 31.38 7.60
CA VAL A 986 -2.70 31.22 9.06
C VAL A 986 -3.52 30.02 9.53
N GLY A 987 -4.30 29.41 8.63
CA GLY A 987 -5.22 28.33 8.97
C GLY A 987 -5.08 27.07 8.13
N ALA A 988 -4.35 27.11 7.01
CA ALA A 988 -4.15 25.94 6.15
C ALA A 988 -2.74 25.36 6.29
N GLY A 989 -2.68 24.07 6.63
CA GLY A 989 -1.42 23.32 6.68
C GLY A 989 -0.79 23.05 5.32
N HIS A 990 -1.43 23.42 4.22
CA HIS A 990 -0.90 23.30 2.86
C HIS A 990 -0.89 24.68 2.18
N ALA A 991 -0.46 24.77 0.92
CA ALA A 991 -0.47 26.07 0.22
C ALA A 991 -1.90 26.59 0.00
N LEU A 992 -2.05 27.90 -0.21
CA LEU A 992 -3.32 28.55 -0.46
C LEU A 992 -3.32 29.26 -1.83
N PRO A 993 -4.20 28.87 -2.78
CA PRO A 993 -5.02 27.65 -2.75
C PRO A 993 -4.19 26.40 -3.12
N THR A 994 -4.39 25.27 -2.45
CA THR A 994 -3.80 23.96 -2.85
C THR A 994 -4.63 23.25 -3.93
N GLY A 995 -4.26 22.03 -4.33
CA GLY A 995 -5.00 21.19 -5.28
C GLY A 995 -4.78 21.63 -6.74
N VAL A 996 -5.88 21.67 -7.49
CA VAL A 996 -5.99 22.25 -8.84
C VAL A 996 -5.92 23.78 -8.82
N ALA A 997 -4.84 24.31 -8.24
CA ALA A 997 -4.59 25.75 -8.06
C ALA A 997 -4.32 26.51 -9.37
N ASP A 998 -4.32 25.80 -10.49
CA ASP A 998 -4.33 26.30 -11.86
C ASP A 998 -5.75 26.69 -12.33
N PHE A 999 -6.80 26.13 -11.71
CA PHE A 999 -8.20 26.52 -11.96
C PHE A 999 -8.81 27.33 -10.80
N ARG A 1000 -8.38 27.12 -9.55
CA ARG A 1000 -8.92 27.88 -8.40
C ARG A 1000 -8.49 29.35 -8.48
N GLN A 1001 -9.44 30.28 -8.38
CA GLN A 1001 -9.13 31.70 -8.38
C GLN A 1001 -9.06 32.24 -6.95
N LEU A 1002 -7.87 32.68 -6.55
CA LEU A 1002 -7.62 33.47 -5.34
C LEU A 1002 -6.97 34.78 -5.79
N TRP A 1003 -7.56 35.93 -5.46
CA TRP A 1003 -7.04 37.23 -5.91
C TRP A 1003 -7.31 38.37 -4.94
N LEU A 1004 -6.60 39.48 -5.14
CA LEU A 1004 -6.81 40.73 -4.41
C LEU A 1004 -7.77 41.67 -5.15
N ASP A 1005 -8.78 42.17 -4.45
CA ASP A 1005 -9.58 43.34 -4.83
C ASP A 1005 -9.15 44.52 -3.93
N ILE A 1006 -8.61 45.58 -4.55
CA ILE A 1006 -8.00 46.70 -3.83
C ILE A 1006 -8.68 48.00 -4.23
N THR A 1007 -8.93 48.86 -3.25
CA THR A 1007 -9.35 50.25 -3.43
C THR A 1007 -8.56 51.15 -2.50
N VAL A 1008 -7.87 52.14 -3.05
CA VAL A 1008 -7.14 53.17 -2.27
C VAL A 1008 -7.77 54.52 -2.54
N LYS A 1009 -8.09 55.24 -1.46
CA LYS A 1009 -8.57 56.62 -1.50
C LYS A 1009 -7.57 57.55 -0.83
N ASP A 1010 -7.35 58.71 -1.42
CA ASP A 1010 -6.57 59.79 -0.79
C ASP A 1010 -7.38 60.52 0.30
N ALA A 1011 -6.74 61.44 1.01
CA ALA A 1011 -7.38 62.26 2.04
C ALA A 1011 -8.50 63.19 1.52
N LYS A 1012 -8.59 63.42 0.20
CA LYS A 1012 -9.66 64.18 -0.46
C LYS A 1012 -10.83 63.28 -0.86
N GLY A 1013 -10.71 61.97 -0.69
CA GLY A 1013 -11.70 60.97 -1.08
C GLY A 1013 -11.61 60.51 -2.54
N ASN A 1014 -10.58 60.92 -3.29
CA ASN A 1014 -10.36 60.46 -4.65
C ASN A 1014 -9.81 59.03 -4.65
N ILE A 1015 -10.31 58.18 -5.54
CA ILE A 1015 -9.76 56.83 -5.75
C ILE A 1015 -8.45 56.97 -6.55
N VAL A 1016 -7.33 56.61 -5.96
CA VAL A 1016 -5.99 56.69 -6.56
C VAL A 1016 -5.46 55.34 -7.05
N LEU A 1017 -6.03 54.24 -6.55
CA LEU A 1017 -5.77 52.88 -7.04
C LEU A 1017 -7.06 52.06 -6.93
N SER A 1018 -7.40 51.32 -7.99
CA SER A 1018 -8.49 50.34 -8.00
C SER A 1018 -8.14 49.20 -8.93
N GLU A 1019 -7.77 48.04 -8.38
CA GLU A 1019 -7.39 46.84 -9.14
C GLU A 1019 -8.21 45.63 -8.68
N GLY A 1020 -8.33 44.62 -9.56
CA GLY A 1020 -8.90 43.32 -9.19
C GLY A 1020 -10.42 43.27 -9.06
N LYS A 1021 -11.10 44.28 -9.62
CA LYS A 1021 -12.56 44.32 -9.67
C LYS A 1021 -13.11 43.26 -10.62
N MET A 1022 -14.28 42.75 -10.30
CA MET A 1022 -15.04 41.86 -11.16
C MET A 1022 -16.02 42.68 -12.02
N ASP A 1023 -16.18 42.31 -13.28
CA ASP A 1023 -17.19 42.89 -14.16
C ASP A 1023 -18.60 42.30 -13.92
N ASP A 1024 -19.61 42.90 -14.54
CA ASP A 1024 -21.01 42.43 -14.43
C ASP A 1024 -21.24 41.02 -14.99
N LYS A 1025 -20.28 40.49 -15.77
CA LYS A 1025 -20.31 39.13 -16.33
C LYS A 1025 -19.59 38.12 -15.43
N GLY A 1026 -19.02 38.55 -14.31
CA GLY A 1026 -18.26 37.70 -13.41
C GLY A 1026 -16.80 37.51 -13.80
N ASN A 1027 -16.27 38.21 -14.80
CA ASN A 1027 -14.85 38.14 -15.12
C ASN A 1027 -14.04 39.02 -14.18
N VAL A 1028 -13.01 38.44 -13.58
CA VAL A 1028 -12.03 39.18 -12.79
C VAL A 1028 -11.12 39.93 -13.76
N ALA A 1029 -10.89 41.22 -13.50
CA ALA A 1029 -10.07 42.07 -14.34
C ALA A 1029 -8.63 41.53 -14.51
N LYS A 1030 -8.02 41.81 -15.67
CA LYS A 1030 -6.67 41.32 -16.01
C LYS A 1030 -5.56 41.92 -15.14
N ASP A 1031 -5.84 43.03 -14.47
CA ASP A 1031 -4.94 43.69 -13.52
C ASP A 1031 -4.89 42.97 -12.16
N ALA A 1032 -5.83 42.05 -11.88
CA ALA A 1032 -5.90 41.36 -10.61
C ALA A 1032 -4.62 40.59 -10.28
N ARG A 1033 -4.17 40.69 -9.03
CA ARG A 1033 -3.09 39.85 -8.50
C ARG A 1033 -3.65 38.49 -8.08
N PHE A 1034 -3.40 37.48 -8.91
CA PHE A 1034 -3.78 36.08 -8.65
C PHE A 1034 -2.69 35.30 -7.90
N PHE A 1035 -3.13 34.44 -6.97
CA PHE A 1035 -2.34 33.42 -6.29
C PHE A 1035 -2.68 32.04 -6.89
N GLN A 1036 -1.89 31.58 -7.86
CA GLN A 1036 -2.22 30.39 -8.67
C GLN A 1036 -0.97 29.69 -9.19
N LYS A 1037 -1.16 28.48 -9.75
CA LYS A 1037 -0.18 27.82 -10.61
C LYS A 1037 -0.47 28.15 -12.08
N VAL A 1038 0.56 28.23 -12.90
CA VAL A 1038 0.45 28.26 -14.37
C VAL A 1038 1.42 27.23 -14.92
N PHE A 1039 0.87 26.18 -15.52
CA PHE A 1039 1.61 25.10 -16.15
C PHE A 1039 1.92 25.43 -17.60
N GLY A 1040 3.12 25.04 -18.04
CA GLY A 1040 3.59 25.14 -19.42
C GLY A 1040 4.04 23.80 -19.98
N ASP A 1041 3.97 23.69 -21.30
CA ASP A 1041 4.58 22.60 -22.05
C ASP A 1041 6.11 22.76 -22.11
N LYS A 1042 6.79 21.85 -22.82
CA LYS A 1042 8.25 21.87 -23.04
C LYS A 1042 8.77 23.18 -23.66
N ASP A 1043 7.93 23.88 -24.43
CA ASP A 1043 8.25 25.12 -25.14
C ASP A 1043 7.85 26.37 -24.32
N GLY A 1044 7.33 26.17 -23.11
CA GLY A 1044 6.91 27.23 -22.20
C GLY A 1044 5.55 27.83 -22.51
N LYS A 1045 4.71 27.16 -23.32
CA LYS A 1045 3.35 27.64 -23.62
C LYS A 1045 2.35 27.12 -22.58
N PRO A 1046 1.41 27.95 -22.10
CA PRO A 1046 0.41 27.51 -21.13
C PRO A 1046 -0.46 26.35 -21.66
N VAL A 1047 -0.65 25.31 -20.84
CA VAL A 1047 -1.39 24.09 -21.25
C VAL A 1047 -2.89 24.12 -20.97
N GLY A 1048 -3.37 25.03 -20.10
CA GLY A 1048 -4.80 25.19 -19.82
C GLY A 1048 -5.47 23.92 -19.30
N LEU A 1049 -6.60 23.51 -19.90
CA LEU A 1049 -7.38 22.31 -19.52
C LEU A 1049 -6.60 20.99 -19.69
N VAL A 1050 -5.52 20.99 -20.47
CA VAL A 1050 -4.69 19.80 -20.77
C VAL A 1050 -3.50 19.77 -19.79
N PHE A 1051 -3.77 20.00 -18.51
CA PHE A 1051 -2.76 20.20 -17.47
C PHE A 1051 -1.85 18.97 -17.25
N TRP A 1052 -2.28 17.77 -17.67
CA TRP A 1052 -1.45 16.57 -17.67
C TRP A 1052 -0.26 16.62 -18.64
N ARG A 1053 -0.22 17.58 -19.57
CA ARG A 1053 0.95 17.89 -20.42
C ARG A 1053 1.91 18.90 -19.81
N TYR A 1054 1.79 19.12 -18.50
CA TYR A 1054 2.71 19.94 -17.73
C TYR A 1054 4.14 19.36 -17.78
N GLU A 1055 5.07 20.15 -18.32
CA GLU A 1055 6.50 19.85 -18.31
C GLU A 1055 7.33 20.98 -17.68
N LYS A 1056 6.79 22.21 -17.58
CA LYS A 1056 7.48 23.36 -16.96
C LYS A 1056 6.53 24.25 -16.18
N MET A 1057 6.94 24.70 -14.99
CA MET A 1057 6.18 25.65 -14.18
C MET A 1057 6.47 27.05 -14.68
N LEU A 1058 5.46 27.73 -15.23
CA LEU A 1058 5.63 29.12 -15.70
C LEU A 1058 5.49 30.11 -14.56
N LYS A 1059 4.61 29.80 -13.60
CA LYS A 1059 4.32 30.69 -12.48
C LYS A 1059 3.74 29.89 -11.31
N ASP A 1060 4.26 30.10 -10.11
CA ASP A 1060 3.67 29.60 -8.87
C ASP A 1060 3.56 30.76 -7.86
N THR A 1061 2.35 31.28 -7.71
CA THR A 1061 2.07 32.40 -6.79
C THR A 1061 1.22 32.01 -5.61
N LYS A 1062 1.06 30.72 -5.32
CA LYS A 1062 0.38 30.27 -4.11
C LYS A 1062 1.05 30.83 -2.86
N ILE A 1063 0.27 30.98 -1.79
CA ILE A 1063 0.78 31.37 -0.48
C ILE A 1063 1.20 30.08 0.24
N PRO A 1064 2.47 29.92 0.64
CA PRO A 1064 2.94 28.69 1.29
C PRO A 1064 2.26 28.46 2.66
N ALA A 1065 2.22 27.20 3.13
CA ALA A 1065 1.77 26.86 4.47
C ALA A 1065 2.56 27.61 5.55
N ASN A 1066 1.89 28.10 6.60
CA ASN A 1066 2.48 28.91 7.69
C ASN A 1066 3.25 30.16 7.23
N GLY A 1067 3.09 30.56 5.97
CA GLY A 1067 3.87 31.61 5.34
C GLY A 1067 3.03 32.79 4.89
N TYR A 1068 3.65 33.66 4.09
CA TYR A 1068 3.00 34.84 3.55
C TYR A 1068 3.52 35.16 2.16
N ARG A 1069 2.79 36.02 1.45
CA ARG A 1069 3.21 36.62 0.19
C ARG A 1069 2.92 38.11 0.21
N ASP A 1070 3.91 38.88 -0.21
CA ASP A 1070 3.82 40.34 -0.35
C ASP A 1070 3.58 40.69 -1.82
N GLU A 1071 2.55 41.49 -2.08
CA GLU A 1071 2.24 42.05 -3.39
C GLU A 1071 2.33 43.59 -3.31
N ARG A 1072 3.11 44.19 -4.21
CA ARG A 1072 3.37 45.63 -4.22
C ARG A 1072 2.59 46.34 -5.32
N PHE A 1073 2.12 47.54 -4.99
CA PHE A 1073 1.34 48.40 -5.86
C PHE A 1073 1.89 49.82 -5.83
N ASP A 1074 2.04 50.41 -7.00
CA ASP A 1074 2.44 51.81 -7.12
C ASP A 1074 1.30 52.73 -6.71
N ILE A 1075 1.62 53.73 -5.90
CA ILE A 1075 0.71 54.81 -5.54
C ILE A 1075 1.11 56.06 -6.33
N PRO A 1076 0.16 56.79 -6.94
CA PRO A 1076 0.46 58.04 -7.64
C PRO A 1076 1.19 59.04 -6.74
N ALA A 1077 2.23 59.69 -7.26
CA ALA A 1077 3.07 60.62 -6.50
C ALA A 1077 2.31 61.88 -6.02
N ASP A 1078 1.16 62.18 -6.61
CA ASP A 1078 0.27 63.28 -6.23
C ASP A 1078 -0.83 62.88 -5.24
N ALA A 1079 -0.86 61.61 -4.80
CA ALA A 1079 -1.80 61.14 -3.79
C ALA A 1079 -1.57 61.86 -2.45
N VAL A 1080 -2.66 62.31 -1.83
CA VAL A 1080 -2.60 63.07 -0.57
C VAL A 1080 -2.87 62.15 0.61
N TYR A 1081 -1.92 62.08 1.54
CA TYR A 1081 -2.05 61.29 2.77
C TYR A 1081 -2.94 61.98 3.83
N PRO A 1082 -3.56 61.21 4.74
CA PRO A 1082 -3.49 59.74 4.86
C PRO A 1082 -4.28 59.01 3.77
N LEU A 1083 -3.81 57.81 3.41
CA LEU A 1083 -4.47 56.94 2.44
C LEU A 1083 -5.43 55.99 3.17
N GLN A 1084 -6.68 55.96 2.73
CA GLN A 1084 -7.65 54.94 3.14
C GLN A 1084 -7.59 53.76 2.17
N ILE A 1085 -7.13 52.61 2.65
CA ILE A 1085 -6.94 51.41 1.85
C ILE A 1085 -7.96 50.36 2.29
N GLU A 1086 -8.75 49.88 1.33
CA GLU A 1086 -9.58 48.68 1.47
C GLU A 1086 -8.99 47.59 0.59
N THR A 1087 -8.55 46.49 1.22
CA THR A 1087 -8.04 45.30 0.53
C THR A 1087 -8.90 44.11 0.90
N LYS A 1088 -9.33 43.35 -0.11
CA LYS A 1088 -10.12 42.13 0.05
C LYS A 1088 -9.40 40.96 -0.61
N LEU A 1089 -9.32 39.85 0.11
CA LEU A 1089 -8.92 38.57 -0.48
C LEU A 1089 -10.18 37.82 -0.92
N MET A 1090 -10.29 37.61 -2.23
CA MET A 1090 -11.46 37.02 -2.85
C MET A 1090 -11.14 35.62 -3.36
N PHE A 1091 -12.07 34.68 -3.21
CA PHE A 1091 -11.95 33.33 -3.71
C PHE A 1091 -13.13 32.97 -4.61
N ARG A 1092 -12.83 32.20 -5.67
CA ARG A 1092 -13.83 31.54 -6.51
C ARG A 1092 -13.31 30.18 -6.97
N ILE A 1093 -14.14 29.16 -6.77
CA ILE A 1093 -13.75 27.77 -7.00
C ILE A 1093 -13.45 27.45 -8.48
N TYR A 1094 -14.22 28.01 -9.41
CA TYR A 1094 -14.04 27.83 -10.86
C TYR A 1094 -14.01 29.20 -11.57
N PRO A 1095 -13.11 29.40 -12.56
CA PRO A 1095 -13.11 30.62 -13.35
C PRO A 1095 -14.37 30.72 -14.21
N GLN A 1096 -14.85 31.94 -14.46
CA GLN A 1096 -16.06 32.17 -15.27
C GLN A 1096 -15.98 31.49 -16.65
N TRP A 1097 -14.83 31.56 -17.32
CA TRP A 1097 -14.67 30.94 -18.65
C TRP A 1097 -14.78 29.40 -18.63
N VAL A 1098 -14.39 28.75 -17.53
CA VAL A 1098 -14.55 27.30 -17.35
C VAL A 1098 -16.03 26.99 -17.15
N THR A 1099 -16.71 27.76 -16.29
CA THR A 1099 -18.16 27.63 -16.08
C THR A 1099 -18.92 27.85 -17.39
N ASP A 1100 -18.57 28.85 -18.19
CA ASP A 1100 -19.19 29.12 -19.48
C ASP A 1100 -19.01 27.95 -20.46
N ALA A 1101 -17.83 27.30 -20.46
CA ALA A 1101 -17.59 26.10 -21.26
C ALA A 1101 -18.44 24.91 -20.76
N VAL A 1102 -18.48 24.67 -19.46
CA VAL A 1102 -19.28 23.59 -18.85
C VAL A 1102 -20.78 23.78 -19.13
N ARG A 1103 -21.26 25.03 -19.11
CA ARG A 1103 -22.67 25.36 -19.39
C ARG A 1103 -23.10 25.12 -20.84
N GLN A 1104 -22.17 24.90 -21.76
CA GLN A 1104 -22.53 24.43 -23.11
C GLN A 1104 -23.14 23.03 -23.06
N THR A 1105 -22.72 22.21 -22.09
CA THR A 1105 -23.24 20.85 -21.85
C THR A 1105 -24.28 20.83 -20.72
N TYR A 1106 -24.12 21.67 -19.69
CA TYR A 1106 -24.97 21.74 -18.50
C TYR A 1106 -25.59 23.15 -18.31
N PRO A 1107 -26.57 23.54 -19.14
CA PRO A 1107 -27.09 24.92 -19.19
C PRO A 1107 -27.74 25.40 -17.88
N GLU A 1108 -28.23 24.46 -17.06
CA GLU A 1108 -28.86 24.69 -15.76
C GLU A 1108 -27.88 25.04 -14.63
N LEU A 1109 -26.58 24.85 -14.84
CA LEU A 1109 -25.56 25.11 -13.82
C LEU A 1109 -25.44 26.62 -13.55
N PRO A 1110 -25.63 27.09 -12.30
CA PRO A 1110 -25.47 28.51 -11.96
C PRO A 1110 -23.99 28.90 -11.94
N ASN A 1111 -23.71 30.21 -11.97
CA ASN A 1111 -22.35 30.71 -11.82
C ASN A 1111 -21.81 30.44 -10.40
N PRO A 1112 -20.51 30.10 -10.25
CA PRO A 1112 -19.89 29.97 -8.95
C PRO A 1112 -19.87 31.31 -8.22
N GLU A 1113 -20.43 31.33 -7.02
CA GLU A 1113 -20.42 32.50 -6.15
C GLU A 1113 -18.99 32.86 -5.75
N THR A 1114 -18.75 34.15 -5.53
CA THR A 1114 -17.45 34.63 -5.05
C THR A 1114 -17.51 34.78 -3.53
N VAL A 1115 -16.49 34.28 -2.85
CA VAL A 1115 -16.35 34.33 -1.40
C VAL A 1115 -15.36 35.42 -1.01
N LEU A 1116 -15.77 36.33 -0.14
CA LEU A 1116 -14.85 37.19 0.60
C LEU A 1116 -14.22 36.35 1.71
N MET A 1117 -12.93 36.03 1.58
CA MET A 1117 -12.20 35.28 2.61
C MET A 1117 -11.86 36.17 3.79
N THR A 1118 -11.20 37.30 3.52
CA THR A 1118 -10.83 38.26 4.55
C THR A 1118 -10.68 39.65 3.95
N ARG A 1119 -10.70 40.67 4.81
CA ARG A 1119 -10.52 42.07 4.42
C ARG A 1119 -9.68 42.83 5.43
N ALA A 1120 -8.91 43.80 4.94
CA ALA A 1120 -8.22 44.79 5.74
C ALA A 1120 -8.67 46.18 5.32
N THR A 1121 -9.06 47.00 6.31
CA THR A 1121 -9.31 48.43 6.12
C THR A 1121 -8.35 49.19 7.00
N THR A 1122 -7.43 49.92 6.37
CA THR A 1122 -6.32 50.59 7.05
C THR A 1122 -6.24 52.04 6.61
N VAL A 1123 -5.91 52.93 7.54
CA VAL A 1123 -5.52 54.31 7.24
C VAL A 1123 -4.02 54.37 7.44
N LEU A 1124 -3.28 54.64 6.37
CA LEU A 1124 -1.83 54.72 6.40
C LEU A 1124 -1.38 56.16 6.21
N GLU A 1125 -0.54 56.63 7.12
CA GLU A 1125 0.13 57.92 7.02
C GLU A 1125 1.26 57.86 6.00
N HIS A 1126 1.77 59.04 5.64
CA HIS A 1126 2.96 59.12 4.80
C HIS A 1126 4.12 58.38 5.49
N PRO A 1127 4.87 57.52 4.76
CA PRO A 1127 5.99 56.77 5.33
C PRO A 1127 7.09 57.67 5.91
#